data_AF-A0A8T2WB86-F1
#
_entry.id   AF-A0A8T2WB86-F1
#
_cell.length_a   1.000
_cell.length_b   1.000
_cell.length_c   1.000
_cell.angle_alpha   90.00
_cell.angle_beta   90.00
_cell.angle_gamma   90.00
#
_symmetry.space_group_name_H-M   'P 1'
#
loop_
_entity.id
_entity.type
_entity.pdbx_description
1 polymer ?
#
loop_
_entity_poly.entity_id
_entity_poly.type
_entity_poly.pdbx_seq_one_letter_code
_entity_poly.pdbx_strand_id
1 'polypeptide(L)'
;MIKDDLVHFSRPAAALKTDTSRRYLSIPVAAAASGDPSEDSYDDTEYASQLRSNIFENKKPAFGLKTIENFFLQLLRRIVTAAAVFSGVALALLAITPTLLSHPTGLSTALNLVNATVPAVTVEVDSLKAGWRQPLEIKGVKIIEKNIKNTGNNKSNFDSKRTLLEVQKIKSTATLLDLALLGRPSDMIVTRPLVDVTMNEQGNLRVLQALQDAGLAPLPRQNGKQHVVIPSTSSVTDVAAPAAAADAPNTAKAGTMASSSLQQVAISIPFSGEIRAGKVHVALTSGQFLAPTEFQELFADNKDTTRGTGIKSGNAAEVPEIHFEVLMGGESIEEEAKLEEQQAGFVYTGQDHEKKEEESSLADWARRKPSVQLPPDVGYLTSPMAVRVDSTAFKCTLAGWRTSAGYTYLASPVEAEMNLTPKLTSVFMKRLNPLLGNAVELRGSSKIAAWLTPSDHVWPSARLELQLSPLRLNIGQGAAISRGLEVLRLADQWIGAAAKAAMLQVDVSPLKAEIGADGKIVTKRVDLAVGVPGLGRPLHFVSFGTAHTSPTGAVNMTLAIPADALEQVAGITGLPADFGVPITVTGTVASPKVDLVKASKELAMLIIESKAKKMGPRSADWMWQELQLGGDRTKFRIPEE
;
A
#
# COMPACT_ATOMS: atom_id res chain seq x y z
N MET A 1 39.96 1.59 -49.97
CA MET A 1 40.08 3.07 -50.08
C MET A 1 39.35 3.47 -51.37
N ILE A 2 38.02 3.44 -51.34
CA ILE A 2 37.05 4.52 -51.01
C ILE A 2 36.91 5.53 -52.16
N LYS A 3 35.74 5.46 -52.82
CA LYS A 3 34.92 6.52 -53.48
C LYS A 3 33.71 5.79 -54.08
N ASP A 4 32.66 5.56 -53.31
CA ASP A 4 31.50 6.45 -53.01
C ASP A 4 30.67 6.79 -54.26
N ASP A 5 29.70 5.92 -54.56
CA ASP A 5 28.50 6.25 -55.32
C ASP A 5 27.31 6.26 -54.36
N LEU A 6 26.83 7.47 -54.05
CA LEU A 6 25.69 7.75 -53.18
C LEU A 6 24.53 8.18 -54.07
N VAL A 7 23.58 7.26 -54.30
CA VAL A 7 22.33 7.54 -55.01
C VAL A 7 21.31 8.08 -54.00
N HIS A 8 20.98 9.36 -54.15
CA HIS A 8 19.88 10.02 -53.46
C HIS A 8 18.52 9.49 -53.96
N PHE A 9 17.76 8.85 -53.08
CA PHE A 9 16.30 8.69 -53.24
C PHE A 9 15.59 9.59 -52.22
N SER A 10 14.98 10.65 -52.74
CA SER A 10 14.00 11.49 -52.05
C SER A 10 12.73 10.70 -51.77
N ARG A 11 12.29 10.66 -50.50
CA ARG A 11 10.95 10.18 -50.11
C ARG A 11 10.02 11.37 -49.94
N PRO A 12 8.80 11.35 -50.49
CA PRO A 12 7.78 12.35 -50.19
C PRO A 12 7.09 12.03 -48.85
N ALA A 13 6.86 13.09 -48.08
CA ALA A 13 6.02 13.08 -46.89
C ALA A 13 4.55 12.93 -47.30
N ALA A 14 3.91 11.85 -46.85
CA ALA A 14 2.46 11.70 -46.87
C ALA A 14 1.95 11.72 -45.43
N ALA A 15 1.28 12.81 -45.08
CA ALA A 15 0.59 13.01 -43.83
C ALA A 15 -0.66 12.10 -43.77
N LEU A 16 -0.69 11.17 -42.82
CA LEU A 16 -1.93 10.51 -42.40
C LEU A 16 -2.30 11.05 -41.01
N LYS A 17 -3.17 12.06 -40.99
CA LYS A 17 -3.97 12.40 -39.81
C LYS A 17 -5.08 11.35 -39.71
N THR A 18 -5.02 10.50 -38.70
CA THR A 18 -6.17 9.69 -38.28
C THR A 18 -6.75 10.31 -37.03
N ASP A 19 -7.77 11.12 -37.26
CA ASP A 19 -8.70 11.66 -36.28
C ASP A 19 -9.58 10.51 -35.77
N THR A 20 -9.39 10.10 -34.53
CA THR A 20 -10.29 9.17 -33.81
C THR A 20 -11.02 9.93 -32.72
N SER A 21 -11.87 10.86 -33.17
CA SER A 21 -12.87 11.49 -32.34
C SER A 21 -13.86 10.46 -31.78
N ARG A 22 -14.00 10.51 -30.45
CA ARG A 22 -14.95 9.80 -29.58
C ARG A 22 -16.37 9.81 -30.16
N ARG A 23 -16.91 8.63 -30.49
CA ARG A 23 -18.36 8.43 -30.64
C ARG A 23 -18.91 7.95 -29.31
N TYR A 24 -19.68 8.82 -28.66
CA TYR A 24 -20.65 8.42 -27.65
C TYR A 24 -21.72 7.56 -28.34
N LEU A 25 -21.78 6.28 -27.97
CA LEU A 25 -22.93 5.43 -28.28
C LEU A 25 -24.00 5.67 -27.20
N SER A 26 -25.01 6.44 -27.57
CA SER A 26 -26.30 6.48 -26.90
C SER A 26 -27.01 5.14 -27.08
N ILE A 27 -27.22 4.41 -25.99
CA ILE A 27 -28.06 3.21 -25.97
C ILE A 27 -29.52 3.67 -25.83
N PRO A 28 -30.43 3.31 -26.76
CA PRO A 28 -31.85 3.57 -26.59
C PRO A 28 -32.46 2.58 -25.57
N VAL A 29 -33.15 3.14 -24.58
CA VAL A 29 -34.04 2.42 -23.67
C VAL A 29 -35.25 1.95 -24.47
N ALA A 30 -35.36 0.64 -24.69
CA ALA A 30 -36.57 0.01 -25.21
C ALA A 30 -37.24 -0.77 -24.07
N ALA A 31 -38.49 -0.39 -23.80
CA ALA A 31 -39.38 -1.03 -22.84
C ALA A 31 -39.96 -2.34 -23.41
N ALA A 32 -39.93 -3.40 -22.60
CA ALA A 32 -40.79 -4.58 -22.70
C ALA A 32 -40.87 -5.16 -21.27
N ALA A 33 -41.97 -4.97 -20.55
CA ALA A 33 -43.17 -5.81 -20.56
C ALA A 33 -42.99 -7.14 -19.79
N SER A 34 -43.45 -7.11 -18.54
CA SER A 34 -44.16 -8.15 -17.76
C SER A 34 -43.77 -9.62 -17.96
N GLY A 35 -43.13 -10.19 -16.93
CA GLY A 35 -43.15 -11.62 -16.64
C GLY A 35 -43.09 -11.84 -15.14
N ASP A 36 -44.17 -12.38 -14.57
CA ASP A 36 -44.25 -12.90 -13.20
C ASP A 36 -43.16 -13.96 -12.96
N PRO A 37 -42.51 -13.95 -11.77
CA PRO A 37 -41.87 -15.13 -11.24
C PRO A 37 -42.66 -15.67 -10.03
N SER A 38 -43.07 -16.92 -10.16
CA SER A 38 -43.56 -17.78 -9.09
C SER A 38 -42.53 -17.93 -7.97
N GLU A 39 -43.06 -17.92 -6.74
CA GLU A 39 -42.42 -18.28 -5.47
C GLU A 39 -41.69 -19.61 -5.54
N ASP A 40 -40.44 -19.63 -5.04
CA ASP A 40 -39.88 -20.66 -4.16
C ASP A 40 -38.35 -20.48 -4.10
N SER A 41 -37.84 -19.83 -3.05
CA SER A 41 -36.40 -19.86 -2.73
C SER A 41 -36.13 -19.39 -1.30
N TYR A 42 -35.89 -20.40 -0.45
CA TYR A 42 -35.17 -20.41 0.84
C TYR A 42 -34.59 -19.10 1.39
N ASP A 43 -35.00 -18.80 2.61
CA ASP A 43 -34.53 -17.70 3.46
C ASP A 43 -33.20 -18.07 4.15
N ASP A 44 -32.11 -17.42 3.75
CA ASP A 44 -30.76 -17.62 4.28
C ASP A 44 -30.18 -16.29 4.82
N THR A 45 -31.06 -15.37 5.24
CA THR A 45 -30.66 -14.00 5.61
C THR A 45 -30.35 -13.79 7.10
N GLU A 46 -30.67 -14.75 7.97
CA GLU A 46 -30.54 -14.53 9.41
C GLU A 46 -29.13 -14.85 9.96
N TYR A 47 -28.37 -15.75 9.34
CA TYR A 47 -27.02 -16.15 9.80
C TYR A 47 -25.92 -15.13 9.42
N ALA A 48 -26.11 -14.35 8.36
CA ALA A 48 -25.16 -13.32 7.92
C ALA A 48 -25.19 -12.05 8.80
N SER A 49 -26.25 -11.85 9.58
CA SER A 49 -26.42 -10.68 10.44
C SER A 49 -25.64 -10.78 11.76
N GLN A 50 -25.46 -11.99 12.31
CA GLN A 50 -24.76 -12.20 13.58
C GLN A 50 -23.22 -12.31 13.44
N LEU A 51 -22.71 -12.71 12.27
CA LEU A 51 -21.26 -12.71 12.01
C LEU A 51 -20.69 -11.32 11.74
N ARG A 52 -21.53 -10.35 11.35
CA ARG A 52 -21.10 -8.96 11.12
C ARG A 52 -20.87 -8.18 12.42
N SER A 53 -21.51 -8.48 13.54
CA SER A 53 -21.35 -7.68 14.76
C SER A 53 -20.02 -7.95 15.49
N ASN A 54 -19.44 -9.13 15.37
CA ASN A 54 -18.28 -9.53 16.18
C ASN A 54 -16.90 -9.19 15.56
N ILE A 55 -16.85 -8.76 14.28
CA ILE A 55 -15.60 -8.45 13.57
C ILE A 55 -15.20 -6.97 13.70
N PHE A 56 -16.09 -6.07 14.16
CA PHE A 56 -15.87 -4.61 14.14
C PHE A 56 -15.23 -4.00 15.40
N GLU A 57 -14.85 -4.78 16.41
CA GLU A 57 -14.53 -4.21 17.74
C GLU A 57 -13.04 -3.93 18.05
N ASN A 58 -12.13 -4.04 17.07
CA ASN A 58 -10.71 -3.70 17.30
C ASN A 58 -10.21 -2.56 16.40
N LYS A 59 -10.75 -1.35 16.62
CA LYS A 59 -10.16 -0.11 16.07
C LYS A 59 -9.01 0.35 16.96
N LYS A 60 -7.76 0.07 16.55
CA LYS A 60 -6.57 0.73 17.14
C LYS A 60 -6.50 2.19 16.66
N PRO A 61 -6.20 3.17 17.54
CA PRO A 61 -6.03 4.56 17.12
C PRO A 61 -4.74 4.71 16.30
N ALA A 62 -4.85 5.28 15.10
CA ALA A 62 -3.69 5.70 14.31
C ALA A 62 -3.07 6.95 14.93
N PHE A 63 -1.79 6.89 15.29
CA PHE A 63 -1.01 8.02 15.78
C PHE A 63 -0.68 8.96 14.61
N GLY A 64 -1.43 10.06 14.48
CA GLY A 64 -1.22 11.07 13.43
C GLY A 64 -0.59 12.38 13.94
N LEU A 65 0.10 13.12 13.06
CA LEU A 65 0.76 14.41 13.32
C LEU A 65 -0.15 15.49 13.95
N LYS A 66 -1.47 15.46 13.68
CA LYS A 66 -2.45 16.33 14.37
C LYS A 66 -2.49 16.11 15.89
N THR A 67 -2.13 14.93 16.37
CA THR A 67 -2.01 14.65 17.81
C THR A 67 -0.85 15.42 18.41
N ILE A 68 0.26 15.57 17.67
CA ILE A 68 1.45 16.32 18.08
C ILE A 68 1.16 17.84 18.07
N GLU A 69 0.50 18.34 17.03
CA GLU A 69 0.07 19.74 16.95
C GLU A 69 -0.92 20.11 18.09
N ASN A 70 -1.98 19.32 18.26
CA ASN A 70 -2.94 19.49 19.34
C ASN A 70 -2.26 19.38 20.72
N PHE A 71 -1.30 18.47 20.86
CA PHE A 71 -0.48 18.36 22.06
C PHE A 71 0.29 19.65 22.34
N PHE A 72 0.99 20.23 21.35
CA PHE A 72 1.77 21.47 21.56
C PHE A 72 0.86 22.65 21.88
N LEU A 73 -0.29 22.78 21.21
CA LEU A 73 -1.28 23.81 21.51
C LEU A 73 -1.88 23.63 22.91
N GLN A 74 -2.18 22.40 23.33
CA GLN A 74 -2.69 22.12 24.68
C GLN A 74 -1.62 22.36 25.75
N LEU A 75 -0.38 21.95 25.51
CA LEU A 75 0.76 22.19 26.39
C LEU A 75 0.98 23.70 26.56
N LEU A 76 0.99 24.45 25.45
CA LEU A 76 1.14 25.91 25.47
C LEU A 76 -0.01 26.58 26.22
N ARG A 77 -1.26 26.15 25.96
CA ARG A 77 -2.44 26.64 26.69
C ARG A 77 -2.34 26.34 28.18
N ARG A 78 -1.86 25.15 28.58
CA ARG A 78 -1.64 24.79 29.99
C ARG A 78 -0.51 25.60 30.61
N ILE A 79 0.62 25.83 29.92
CA ILE A 79 1.70 26.71 30.38
C ILE A 79 1.18 28.13 30.61
N VAL A 80 0.42 28.67 29.65
CA VAL A 80 -0.17 30.02 29.75
C VAL A 80 -1.21 30.09 30.87
N THR A 81 -2.06 29.07 31.02
CA THR A 81 -3.07 29.01 32.08
C THR A 81 -2.41 28.87 33.47
N ALA A 82 -1.39 28.02 33.58
CA ALA A 82 -0.55 27.85 34.76
C ALA A 82 0.11 29.17 35.20
N ALA A 83 0.70 29.90 34.25
CA ALA A 83 1.28 31.22 34.49
C ALA A 83 0.23 32.27 34.88
N ALA A 84 -0.98 32.20 34.32
CA ALA A 84 -2.09 33.09 34.64
C ALA A 84 -2.67 32.82 36.05
N VAL A 85 -2.74 31.57 36.49
CA VAL A 85 -3.25 31.19 37.84
C VAL A 85 -2.29 31.61 38.95
N PHE A 86 -0.97 31.55 38.72
CA PHE A 86 0.03 31.99 39.71
C PHE A 86 0.17 33.51 39.81
N SER A 87 -0.35 34.25 38.82
CA SER A 87 -0.39 35.71 38.84
C SER A 87 -1.75 36.20 39.32
N GLY A 88 -2.11 35.86 40.56
CA GLY A 88 -3.31 36.33 41.27
C GLY A 88 -3.43 37.86 41.45
N VAL A 89 -2.64 38.63 40.70
CA VAL A 89 -2.75 40.07 40.49
C VAL A 89 -3.08 40.30 39.01
N ALA A 90 -4.35 40.61 38.77
CA ALA A 90 -5.03 40.65 37.48
C ALA A 90 -4.42 41.62 36.44
N LEU A 91 -4.54 41.24 35.16
CA LEU A 91 -4.38 42.02 33.91
C LEU A 91 -3.03 42.70 33.63
N ALA A 92 -2.36 43.30 34.61
CA ALA A 92 -1.06 43.95 34.43
C ALA A 92 0.08 42.95 34.18
N LEU A 93 0.00 41.75 34.76
CA LEU A 93 0.99 40.67 34.55
C LEU A 93 0.79 39.91 33.24
N LEU A 94 -0.41 39.97 32.63
CA LEU A 94 -0.59 39.50 31.26
C LEU A 94 0.28 40.33 30.29
N ALA A 95 0.48 41.63 30.51
CA ALA A 95 1.39 42.40 29.66
C ALA A 95 2.86 41.92 29.75
N ILE A 96 3.30 41.39 30.89
CA ILE A 96 4.71 41.04 31.19
C ILE A 96 4.98 39.53 31.08
N THR A 97 3.96 38.69 30.89
CA THR A 97 4.12 37.23 30.85
C THR A 97 5.06 36.72 29.76
N PRO A 98 5.11 37.26 28.53
CA PRO A 98 6.04 36.77 27.52
C PRO A 98 7.51 37.03 27.87
N THR A 99 7.81 38.17 28.49
CA THR A 99 9.18 38.50 28.92
C THR A 99 9.61 37.65 30.10
N LEU A 100 8.70 37.34 31.03
CA LEU A 100 8.96 36.39 32.12
C LEU A 100 9.19 34.96 31.61
N LEU A 101 8.34 34.48 30.70
CA LEU A 101 8.47 33.16 30.08
C LEU A 101 9.74 33.03 29.23
N SER A 102 10.26 34.14 28.70
CA SER A 102 11.52 34.16 27.96
C SER A 102 12.76 34.18 28.87
N HIS A 103 12.60 34.47 30.16
CA HIS A 103 13.68 34.44 31.13
C HIS A 103 13.88 33.00 31.66
N PRO A 104 15.13 32.49 31.79
CA PRO A 104 15.38 31.11 32.22
C PRO A 104 14.70 30.72 33.54
N THR A 105 14.62 31.65 34.51
CA THR A 105 13.96 31.41 35.81
C THR A 105 12.43 31.39 35.71
N GLY A 106 11.84 32.20 34.83
CA GLY A 106 10.40 32.18 34.60
C GLY A 106 9.97 30.91 33.87
N LEU A 107 10.77 30.49 32.88
CA LEU A 107 10.58 29.22 32.17
C LEU A 107 10.68 28.02 33.11
N SER A 108 11.74 27.93 33.93
CA SER A 108 11.91 26.80 34.85
C SER A 108 10.78 26.71 35.88
N THR A 109 10.29 27.86 36.37
CA THR A 109 9.15 27.92 37.29
C THR A 109 7.86 27.45 36.61
N ALA A 110 7.60 27.91 35.39
CA ALA A 110 6.44 27.48 34.61
C ALA A 110 6.48 25.97 34.29
N LEU A 111 7.64 25.45 33.89
CA LEU A 111 7.83 24.02 33.62
C LEU A 111 7.65 23.17 34.88
N ASN A 112 8.15 23.62 36.04
CA ASN A 112 7.94 22.91 37.30
C ASN A 112 6.45 22.78 37.63
N LEU A 113 5.66 23.83 37.36
CA LEU A 113 4.22 23.78 37.58
C LEU A 113 3.53 22.82 36.61
N VAL A 114 3.89 22.89 35.32
CA VAL A 114 3.38 21.96 34.30
C VAL A 114 3.70 20.52 34.69
N ASN A 115 4.94 20.26 35.10
CA ASN A 115 5.41 18.95 35.55
C ASN A 115 4.75 18.50 36.86
N ALA A 116 4.27 19.42 37.70
CA ALA A 116 3.46 19.07 38.87
C ALA A 116 2.02 18.69 38.48
N THR A 117 1.47 19.30 37.43
CA THR A 117 0.09 19.04 36.95
C THR A 117 -0.04 17.84 36.02
N VAL A 118 1.06 17.41 35.40
CA VAL A 118 1.07 16.31 34.43
C VAL A 118 1.60 15.04 35.11
N PRO A 119 0.71 14.08 35.47
CA PRO A 119 1.14 12.77 35.90
C PRO A 119 1.82 12.02 34.74
N ALA A 120 2.67 11.04 35.06
CA ALA A 120 3.40 10.17 34.12
C ALA A 120 4.54 10.79 33.27
N VAL A 121 4.61 12.11 33.09
CA VAL A 121 5.60 12.73 32.19
C VAL A 121 6.31 13.93 32.81
N THR A 122 7.58 14.13 32.44
CA THR A 122 8.36 15.36 32.69
C THR A 122 8.63 16.05 31.36
N VAL A 123 8.21 17.31 31.24
CA VAL A 123 8.48 18.19 30.12
C VAL A 123 9.66 19.07 30.48
N GLU A 124 10.71 19.02 29.67
CA GLU A 124 11.87 19.90 29.73
C GLU A 124 11.90 20.79 28.48
N VAL A 125 12.26 22.06 28.64
CA VAL A 125 12.43 23.02 27.53
C VAL A 125 13.68 23.83 27.80
N ASP A 126 14.64 23.79 26.87
CA ASP A 126 15.93 24.49 27.05
C ASP A 126 15.78 26.01 27.00
N SER A 127 15.01 26.52 26.05
CA SER A 127 14.71 27.96 25.97
C SER A 127 13.38 28.22 25.27
N LEU A 128 12.74 29.30 25.69
CA LEU A 128 11.51 29.82 25.11
C LEU A 128 11.76 31.28 24.77
N LYS A 129 11.48 31.68 23.53
CA LYS A 129 11.45 33.08 23.11
C LYS A 129 10.03 33.38 22.69
N ALA A 130 9.33 34.12 23.53
CA ALA A 130 7.94 34.44 23.33
C ALA A 130 7.74 35.95 23.50
N GLY A 131 6.97 36.56 22.61
CA GLY A 131 6.61 37.97 22.69
C GLY A 131 5.20 38.21 22.19
N TRP A 132 4.55 39.25 22.70
CA TRP A 132 3.22 39.66 22.23
C TRP A 132 3.21 40.03 20.74
N ARG A 133 4.34 40.51 20.22
CA ARG A 133 4.52 40.89 18.81
C ARG A 133 5.65 40.12 18.12
N GLN A 134 6.24 39.14 18.79
CA GLN A 134 7.35 38.36 18.23
C GLN A 134 6.88 36.94 17.93
N PRO A 135 7.34 36.35 16.82
CA PRO A 135 7.16 34.93 16.54
C PRO A 135 7.63 34.08 17.72
N LEU A 136 6.87 33.04 18.05
CA LEU A 136 7.20 32.12 19.12
C LEU A 136 8.31 31.17 18.66
N GLU A 137 9.41 31.08 19.43
CA GLU A 137 10.50 30.13 19.18
C GLU A 137 10.80 29.32 20.46
N ILE A 138 10.62 28.00 20.40
CA ILE A 138 10.91 27.06 21.49
C ILE A 138 12.11 26.22 21.07
N LYS A 139 13.09 25.99 21.96
CA LYS A 139 14.22 25.11 21.70
C LYS A 139 14.32 24.01 22.76
N GLY A 140 14.75 22.83 22.33
CA GLY A 140 15.07 21.70 23.18
C GLY A 140 13.89 21.19 23.99
N VAL A 141 12.74 20.97 23.35
CA VAL A 141 11.59 20.38 24.04
C VAL A 141 11.83 18.88 24.20
N LYS A 142 11.86 18.39 25.43
CA LYS A 142 11.99 16.96 25.74
C LYS A 142 10.81 16.52 26.59
N ILE A 143 10.26 15.36 26.26
CA ILE A 143 9.23 14.67 27.00
C ILE A 143 9.86 13.40 27.53
N ILE A 144 9.99 13.30 28.84
CA ILE A 144 10.64 12.19 29.52
C ILE A 144 9.59 11.43 30.32
N GLU A 145 9.53 10.11 30.16
CA GLU A 145 8.67 9.25 30.95
C GLU A 145 9.10 9.31 32.43
N LYS A 146 8.19 9.71 33.33
CA LYS A 146 8.46 9.60 34.77
C LYS A 146 8.36 8.13 35.13
N ASN A 147 9.51 7.54 35.47
CA ASN A 147 9.60 6.15 35.89
C ASN A 147 8.59 5.90 37.02
N ILE A 148 7.50 5.19 36.73
CA ILE A 148 6.57 4.73 37.76
C ILE A 148 7.40 3.72 38.53
N LYS A 149 7.77 4.06 39.78
CA LYS A 149 8.55 3.20 40.67
C LYS A 149 7.95 1.79 40.62
N ASN A 150 8.55 0.92 39.82
CA ASN A 150 8.06 -0.42 39.63
C ASN A 150 8.19 -1.07 41.00
N THR A 151 7.05 -1.32 41.65
CA THR A 151 6.96 -1.70 43.06
C THR A 151 7.39 -3.16 43.28
N GLY A 152 8.17 -3.72 42.34
CA GLY A 152 8.79 -5.03 42.43
C GLY A 152 10.21 -4.89 42.99
N ASN A 153 10.52 -5.68 44.01
CA ASN A 153 11.76 -5.69 44.80
C ASN A 153 13.08 -5.96 44.03
N ASN A 154 13.10 -5.87 42.70
CA ASN A 154 14.31 -6.06 41.91
C ASN A 154 15.08 -4.73 41.80
N LYS A 155 16.08 -4.57 42.67
CA LYS A 155 17.10 -3.50 42.65
C LYS A 155 17.99 -3.54 41.40
N SER A 156 17.44 -3.41 40.20
CA SER A 156 18.25 -3.06 39.02
C SER A 156 18.43 -1.54 39.00
N ASN A 157 19.62 -1.07 39.38
CA ASN A 157 20.02 0.34 39.57
C ASN A 157 20.09 1.22 38.30
N PHE A 158 19.44 0.86 37.20
CA PHE A 158 19.42 1.72 36.01
C PHE A 158 18.14 2.55 35.98
N ASP A 159 18.22 3.72 36.63
CA ASP A 159 17.21 4.77 36.56
C ASP A 159 17.36 5.55 35.24
N SER A 160 17.25 4.84 34.12
CA SER A 160 17.38 5.45 32.79
C SER A 160 16.12 6.24 32.49
N LYS A 161 16.17 7.56 32.69
CA LYS A 161 15.18 8.51 32.15
C LYS A 161 15.03 8.24 30.66
N ARG A 162 13.83 7.86 30.25
CA ARG A 162 13.52 7.53 28.85
C ARG A 162 12.88 8.74 28.17
N THR A 163 13.53 9.25 27.13
CA THR A 163 13.00 10.35 26.32
C THR A 163 12.00 9.79 25.31
N LEU A 164 10.73 10.18 25.42
CA LEU A 164 9.64 9.79 24.55
C LEU A 164 9.48 10.69 23.32
N LEU A 165 9.79 11.98 23.48
CA LEU A 165 9.79 12.97 22.40
C LEU A 165 10.92 13.96 22.66
N GLU A 166 11.72 14.26 21.66
CA GLU A 166 12.68 15.36 21.68
C GLU A 166 12.48 16.21 20.42
N VAL A 167 12.40 17.51 20.58
CA VAL A 167 12.30 18.46 19.47
C VAL A 167 13.34 19.53 19.68
N GLN A 168 14.29 19.61 18.74
CA GLN A 168 15.39 20.57 18.88
C GLN A 168 14.89 22.01 18.82
N LYS A 169 13.93 22.30 17.93
CA LYS A 169 13.42 23.65 17.73
C LYS A 169 12.02 23.67 17.17
N ILE A 170 11.16 24.52 17.69
CA ILE A 170 9.82 24.83 17.18
C ILE A 170 9.79 26.33 16.91
N LYS A 171 9.47 26.74 15.69
CA LYS A 171 9.17 28.14 15.36
C LYS A 171 7.73 28.25 14.93
N SER A 172 7.00 29.20 15.48
CA SER A 172 5.66 29.57 15.03
C SER A 172 5.70 30.96 14.42
N THR A 173 5.09 31.14 13.25
CA THR A 173 4.93 32.48 12.64
C THR A 173 3.98 33.35 13.46
N ALA A 174 3.04 32.72 14.18
CA ALA A 174 2.11 33.40 15.05
C ALA A 174 2.78 33.90 16.33
N THR A 175 2.31 35.06 16.78
CA THR A 175 2.67 35.65 18.07
C THR A 175 1.88 34.99 19.19
N LEU A 176 2.29 35.21 20.45
CA LEU A 176 1.48 34.78 21.60
C LEU A 176 0.08 35.40 21.59
N LEU A 177 -0.06 36.61 21.04
CA LEU A 177 -1.36 37.29 20.93
C LEU A 177 -2.30 36.52 19.99
N ASP A 178 -1.77 36.13 18.82
CA ASP A 178 -2.52 35.40 17.80
C ASP A 178 -2.99 34.03 18.31
N LEU A 179 -2.11 33.33 19.04
CA LEU A 179 -2.38 32.00 19.59
C LEU A 179 -3.32 32.03 20.79
N ALA A 180 -3.08 32.92 21.77
CA ALA A 180 -3.78 32.89 23.05
C ALA A 180 -5.12 33.63 23.03
N LEU A 181 -5.21 34.74 22.29
CA LEU A 181 -6.37 35.64 22.34
C LEU A 181 -7.22 35.57 21.08
N LEU A 182 -6.59 35.49 19.91
CA LEU A 182 -7.30 35.56 18.62
C LEU A 182 -7.66 34.19 18.06
N GLY A 183 -7.04 33.11 18.55
CA GLY A 183 -7.28 31.75 18.08
C GLY A 183 -7.01 31.58 16.59
N ARG A 184 -6.08 32.35 16.03
CA ARG A 184 -5.77 32.32 14.59
C ARG A 184 -5.01 31.05 14.25
N PRO A 185 -5.27 30.44 13.07
CA PRO A 185 -4.42 29.37 12.57
C PRO A 185 -2.99 29.91 12.41
N SER A 186 -2.01 29.08 12.77
CA SER A 186 -0.61 29.47 12.82
C SER A 186 0.26 28.40 12.19
N ASP A 187 1.25 28.81 11.39
CA ASP A 187 2.23 27.90 10.83
C ASP A 187 3.30 27.57 11.87
N MET A 188 3.61 26.29 12.02
CA MET A 188 4.63 25.79 12.94
C MET A 188 5.69 24.98 12.19
N ILE A 189 6.94 25.40 12.31
CA ILE A 189 8.10 24.69 11.79
C ILE A 189 8.74 23.91 12.94
N VAL A 190 8.69 22.59 12.85
CA VAL A 190 9.24 21.67 13.87
C VAL A 190 10.54 21.08 13.32
N THR A 191 11.68 21.49 13.87
CA THR A 191 13.00 21.08 13.42
C THR A 191 13.52 19.91 14.26
N ARG A 192 13.86 18.81 13.59
CA ARG A 192 14.40 17.58 14.18
C ARG A 192 13.56 17.01 15.34
N PRO A 193 12.25 16.79 15.16
CA PRO A 193 11.49 15.96 16.08
C PRO A 193 12.02 14.53 16.06
N LEU A 194 12.14 13.95 17.25
CA LEU A 194 12.61 12.63 17.55
C LEU A 194 11.58 11.98 18.45
N VAL A 195 10.85 10.99 17.94
CA VAL A 195 9.73 10.33 18.63
C VAL A 195 10.13 8.90 18.97
N ASP A 196 9.89 8.47 20.21
CA ASP A 196 10.01 7.07 20.62
C ASP A 196 8.76 6.30 20.18
N VAL A 197 8.94 5.38 19.24
CA VAL A 197 7.85 4.55 18.65
C VAL A 197 7.75 3.17 19.32
N THR A 198 8.41 2.96 20.46
CA THR A 198 8.31 1.66 21.14
C THR A 198 6.92 1.40 21.73
N MET A 199 6.56 0.13 21.74
CA MET A 199 5.32 -0.34 22.32
C MET A 199 5.48 -0.64 23.82
N ASN A 200 4.41 -0.45 24.58
CA ASN A 200 4.28 -0.94 25.94
C ASN A 200 3.93 -2.45 25.93
N GLU A 201 3.81 -3.07 27.11
CA GLU A 201 3.43 -4.49 27.24
C GLU A 201 2.03 -4.79 26.68
N GLN A 202 1.17 -3.78 26.56
CA GLN A 202 -0.19 -3.88 26.01
C GLN A 202 -0.24 -3.71 24.48
N GLY A 203 0.91 -3.51 23.82
CA GLY A 203 0.99 -3.30 22.37
C GLY A 203 0.55 -1.91 21.90
N ASN A 204 0.42 -0.93 22.80
CA ASN A 204 0.16 0.48 22.50
C ASN A 204 1.48 1.26 22.43
N LEU A 205 1.53 2.30 21.60
CA LEU A 205 2.70 3.19 21.54
C LEU A 205 2.89 3.90 22.90
N ARG A 206 4.08 3.77 23.50
CA ARG A 206 4.39 4.36 24.81
C ARG A 206 4.19 5.87 24.83
N VAL A 207 4.63 6.56 23.76
CA VAL A 207 4.41 8.01 23.64
C VAL A 207 2.93 8.37 23.65
N LEU A 208 2.08 7.63 22.94
CA LEU A 208 0.64 7.89 22.92
C LEU A 208 0.02 7.65 24.29
N GLN A 209 0.37 6.54 24.94
CA GLN A 209 -0.12 6.23 26.28
C GLN A 209 0.31 7.30 27.29
N ALA A 210 1.59 7.68 27.30
CA ALA A 210 2.10 8.72 28.20
C ALA A 210 1.41 10.08 27.97
N LEU A 211 1.11 10.42 26.71
CA LEU A 211 0.34 11.62 26.37
C LEU A 211 -1.14 11.53 26.77
N GLN A 212 -1.74 10.34 26.70
CA GLN A 212 -3.11 10.10 27.16
C GLN A 212 -3.22 10.16 28.69
N ASP A 213 -2.28 9.53 29.40
CA ASP A 213 -2.17 9.55 30.86
C ASP A 213 -1.93 10.96 31.39
N ALA A 214 -1.16 11.77 30.64
CA ALA A 214 -0.97 13.19 30.87
C ALA A 214 -2.23 14.06 30.60
N GLY A 215 -3.26 13.48 29.97
CA GLY A 215 -4.45 14.18 29.49
C GLY A 215 -4.15 15.22 28.41
N LEU A 216 -3.08 15.01 27.63
CA LEU A 216 -2.63 15.89 26.54
C LEU A 216 -3.00 15.35 25.15
N ALA A 217 -3.34 14.06 25.06
CA ALA A 217 -3.98 13.46 23.91
C ALA A 217 -5.45 13.12 24.22
N PRO A 218 -6.37 13.25 23.26
CA PRO A 218 -7.75 12.85 23.47
C PRO A 218 -7.83 11.35 23.80
N LEU A 219 -8.61 11.01 24.83
CA LEU A 219 -8.94 9.61 25.11
C LEU A 219 -9.62 9.01 23.87
N PRO A 220 -9.26 7.79 23.46
CA PRO A 220 -9.98 7.10 22.40
C PRO A 220 -11.45 7.05 22.84
N ARG A 221 -12.35 7.60 22.03
CA ARG A 221 -13.79 7.49 22.29
C ARG A 221 -14.15 6.02 22.29
N GLN A 222 -14.33 5.44 23.48
CA GLN A 222 -14.98 4.15 23.63
C GLN A 222 -16.46 4.35 23.24
N ASN A 223 -16.76 4.13 21.97
CA ASN A 223 -18.14 4.02 21.51
C ASN A 223 -18.66 2.65 21.98
N GLY A 224 -19.37 2.61 23.10
CA GLY A 224 -20.11 1.42 23.54
C GLY A 224 -20.43 1.41 25.02
N LYS A 225 -21.73 1.49 25.36
CA LYS A 225 -22.24 1.13 26.69
C LYS A 225 -21.98 -0.37 26.92
N GLN A 226 -21.04 -0.72 27.79
CA GLN A 226 -20.92 -2.10 28.26
C GLN A 226 -22.11 -2.42 29.18
N HIS A 227 -23.04 -3.26 28.70
CA HIS A 227 -23.95 -3.99 29.57
C HIS A 227 -23.16 -5.11 30.24
N VAL A 228 -22.83 -4.93 31.51
CA VAL A 228 -22.25 -5.99 32.35
C VAL A 228 -23.39 -6.95 32.72
N VAL A 229 -23.47 -8.09 32.03
CA VAL A 229 -24.26 -9.24 32.47
C VAL A 229 -23.35 -10.13 33.29
N ILE A 230 -23.62 -10.20 34.60
CA ILE A 230 -22.99 -11.15 35.52
C ILE A 230 -23.90 -12.39 35.58
N PRO A 231 -23.48 -13.58 35.12
CA PRO A 231 -24.20 -14.79 35.47
C PRO A 231 -23.66 -15.30 36.80
N SER A 232 -24.55 -15.26 37.80
CA SER A 232 -24.39 -15.90 39.10
C SER A 232 -24.40 -17.43 38.98
N THR A 233 -23.50 -18.04 39.75
CA THR A 233 -23.34 -19.47 39.97
C THR A 233 -24.55 -20.10 40.66
N SER A 234 -24.92 -21.29 40.23
CA SER A 234 -25.59 -22.31 41.06
C SER A 234 -25.32 -23.70 40.49
N SER A 235 -25.47 -24.68 41.36
CA SER A 235 -24.63 -25.88 41.52
C SER A 235 -25.43 -27.19 41.46
N VAL A 236 -24.70 -28.31 41.42
CA VAL A 236 -25.08 -29.72 41.77
C VAL A 236 -25.89 -30.44 40.66
N THR A 237 -25.55 -31.65 40.16
CA THR A 237 -25.26 -32.93 40.84
C THR A 237 -24.56 -33.94 39.90
N ASP A 238 -23.74 -34.83 40.48
CA ASP A 238 -23.11 -36.03 39.93
C ASP A 238 -24.06 -37.06 39.30
N VAL A 239 -23.64 -37.78 38.25
CA VAL A 239 -23.71 -39.26 38.11
C VAL A 239 -22.66 -39.79 37.12
N ALA A 240 -21.80 -40.68 37.64
CA ALA A 240 -21.06 -41.83 37.09
C ALA A 240 -20.64 -41.98 35.60
N ALA A 241 -19.37 -42.36 35.47
CA ALA A 241 -18.58 -42.95 34.37
C ALA A 241 -19.18 -44.29 33.80
N PRO A 242 -18.69 -44.92 32.68
CA PRO A 242 -17.25 -45.08 32.36
C PRO A 242 -16.78 -45.06 30.87
N ALA A 243 -15.48 -44.70 30.76
CA ALA A 243 -14.40 -45.22 29.91
C ALA A 243 -14.61 -45.51 28.41
N ALA A 244 -13.91 -44.74 27.56
CA ALA A 244 -13.13 -45.25 26.42
C ALA A 244 -12.11 -44.20 25.92
N ALA A 245 -10.94 -44.68 25.50
CA ALA A 245 -9.73 -43.94 25.17
C ALA A 245 -9.75 -43.18 23.82
N ALA A 246 -8.97 -42.11 23.70
CA ALA A 246 -8.14 -41.78 22.53
C ALA A 246 -7.34 -40.47 22.72
N ASP A 247 -6.13 -40.48 22.17
CA ASP A 247 -5.11 -39.44 22.12
C ASP A 247 -5.53 -38.08 21.54
N ALA A 248 -5.02 -36.96 22.09
CA ALA A 248 -4.55 -35.78 21.34
C ALA A 248 -3.99 -34.65 22.26
N PRO A 249 -3.12 -33.75 21.74
CA PRO A 249 -2.13 -33.01 22.53
C PRO A 249 -2.45 -31.53 22.78
N ASN A 250 -1.73 -30.97 23.79
CA ASN A 250 -1.32 -29.58 24.00
C ASN A 250 -2.08 -28.46 23.26
N THR A 251 -2.95 -27.79 24.02
CA THR A 251 -3.48 -26.45 23.73
C THR A 251 -2.36 -25.41 23.66
N ALA A 252 -1.96 -25.04 22.44
CA ALA A 252 -1.12 -23.89 22.18
C ALA A 252 -1.91 -22.59 22.45
N LYS A 253 -1.40 -21.76 23.35
CA LYS A 253 -1.84 -20.38 23.58
C LYS A 253 -1.78 -19.60 22.26
N ALA A 254 -2.90 -18.96 21.90
CA ALA A 254 -2.97 -17.98 20.83
C ALA A 254 -2.10 -16.76 21.20
N GLY A 255 -0.84 -16.78 20.74
CA GLY A 255 0.09 -15.66 20.82
C GLY A 255 -0.08 -14.76 19.61
N THR A 256 -0.38 -13.49 19.87
CA THR A 256 -0.44 -12.40 18.90
C THR A 256 0.92 -12.23 18.21
N MET A 257 1.05 -12.73 16.98
CA MET A 257 2.30 -12.62 16.21
C MET A 257 2.42 -11.25 15.54
N ALA A 258 3.02 -10.29 16.26
CA ALA A 258 3.91 -9.34 15.61
C ALA A 258 5.25 -10.06 15.41
N SER A 259 5.90 -9.89 14.25
CA SER A 259 7.18 -10.54 13.96
C SER A 259 8.20 -10.21 15.06
N SER A 260 8.90 -11.23 15.55
CA SER A 260 9.96 -11.10 16.57
C SER A 260 11.10 -10.15 16.17
N SER A 261 11.19 -9.77 14.88
CA SER A 261 12.08 -8.74 14.35
C SER A 261 11.69 -7.28 14.67
N LEU A 262 10.45 -7.01 15.09
CA LEU A 262 9.98 -5.65 15.43
C LEU A 262 9.91 -5.38 16.94
N GLN A 263 10.05 -6.39 17.80
CA GLN A 263 9.73 -6.25 19.22
C GLN A 263 10.80 -5.58 20.10
N GLN A 264 12.00 -5.24 19.60
CA GLN A 264 13.08 -4.74 20.47
C GLN A 264 14.02 -3.68 19.89
N VAL A 265 13.58 -2.88 18.91
CA VAL A 265 14.40 -1.74 18.48
C VAL A 265 13.74 -0.42 18.87
N ALA A 266 14.27 0.22 19.91
CA ALA A 266 13.97 1.61 20.23
C ALA A 266 14.66 2.51 19.19
N ILE A 267 13.98 2.78 18.07
CA ILE A 267 14.50 3.68 17.04
C ILE A 267 13.85 5.04 17.22
N SER A 268 14.69 6.02 17.47
CA SER A 268 14.36 7.43 17.51
C SER A 268 14.64 8.03 16.13
N ILE A 269 13.62 8.51 15.42
CA ILE A 269 13.70 8.90 13.99
C ILE A 269 13.71 10.42 13.85
N PRO A 270 14.85 11.07 13.50
CA PRO A 270 14.89 12.51 13.30
C PRO A 270 14.43 12.94 11.91
N PHE A 271 13.22 13.51 11.80
CA PHE A 271 12.71 14.07 10.54
C PHE A 271 12.83 15.60 10.45
N SER A 272 12.60 16.18 9.27
CA SER A 272 12.41 17.63 9.10
C SER A 272 11.02 17.87 8.54
N GLY A 273 10.28 18.87 9.03
CA GLY A 273 8.95 19.14 8.51
C GLY A 273 8.53 20.59 8.61
N GLU A 274 7.71 21.01 7.66
CA GLU A 274 7.06 22.30 7.61
C GLU A 274 5.54 22.08 7.71
N ILE A 275 4.89 22.68 8.70
CA ILE A 275 3.43 22.65 8.85
C ILE A 275 2.92 24.06 8.57
N ARG A 276 2.18 24.20 7.48
CA ARG A 276 1.38 25.38 7.15
C ARG A 276 -0.11 25.09 7.35
N ALA A 277 -0.93 26.11 7.54
CA ALA A 277 -2.38 25.96 7.59
C ALA A 277 -2.89 25.20 6.35
N GLY A 278 -3.34 23.95 6.55
CA GLY A 278 -3.80 23.10 5.45
C GLY A 278 -2.72 22.37 4.65
N LYS A 279 -1.43 22.52 4.98
CA LYS A 279 -0.33 21.80 4.32
C LYS A 279 0.66 21.25 5.35
N VAL A 280 0.91 19.95 5.33
CA VAL A 280 1.94 19.30 6.16
C VAL A 280 2.97 18.69 5.23
N HIS A 281 4.18 19.23 5.23
CA HIS A 281 5.32 18.68 4.51
C HIS A 281 6.30 18.05 5.50
N VAL A 282 6.67 16.79 5.30
CA VAL A 282 7.61 16.04 6.13
C VAL A 282 8.65 15.41 5.21
N ALA A 283 9.90 15.81 5.37
CA ALA A 283 11.06 15.18 4.74
C ALA A 283 11.68 14.16 5.70
N LEU A 284 11.73 12.89 5.26
CA LEU A 284 12.39 11.80 5.97
C LEU A 284 13.71 11.44 5.26
N THR A 285 14.78 11.18 6.01
CA THR A 285 15.99 10.58 5.45
C THR A 285 15.85 9.05 5.42
N SER A 286 16.27 8.42 4.32
CA SER A 286 15.99 7.01 4.00
C SER A 286 16.38 5.98 5.07
N GLY A 287 17.38 6.28 5.92
CA GLY A 287 17.84 5.38 6.98
C GLY A 287 16.91 5.25 8.19
N GLN A 288 15.77 5.95 8.19
CA GLN A 288 14.92 6.09 9.38
C GLN A 288 13.52 5.48 9.21
N PHE A 289 13.19 4.94 8.04
CA PHE A 289 11.89 4.33 7.83
C PHE A 289 11.88 2.90 8.42
N LEU A 290 10.95 2.64 9.36
CA LEU A 290 10.66 1.30 9.89
C LEU A 290 9.90 0.47 8.84
N ALA A 291 10.58 0.19 7.74
CA ALA A 291 10.13 -0.71 6.70
C ALA A 291 10.85 -2.06 6.83
N PRO A 292 10.23 -3.16 6.35
CA PRO A 292 11.00 -4.35 6.03
C PRO A 292 12.18 -3.97 5.12
N THR A 293 13.32 -4.64 5.31
CA THR A 293 14.57 -4.34 4.59
C THR A 293 14.41 -4.26 3.08
N GLU A 294 13.46 -5.02 2.53
CA GLU A 294 13.12 -5.01 1.11
C GLU A 294 12.49 -3.68 0.68
N PHE A 295 11.63 -3.08 1.51
CA PHE A 295 11.01 -1.79 1.22
C PHE A 295 11.95 -0.62 1.50
N GLN A 296 12.98 -0.80 2.34
CA GLN A 296 14.03 0.21 2.48
C GLN A 296 14.78 0.44 1.16
N GLU A 297 14.87 -0.57 0.29
CA GLU A 297 15.45 -0.41 -1.05
C GLU A 297 14.63 0.54 -1.96
N LEU A 298 13.32 0.76 -1.71
CA LEU A 298 12.53 1.78 -2.43
C LEU A 298 12.90 3.21 -2.04
N PHE A 299 13.64 3.37 -0.94
CA PHE A 299 13.99 4.67 -0.39
C PHE A 299 15.51 4.90 -0.37
N ALA A 300 16.30 3.85 -0.57
CA ALA A 300 17.74 3.92 -0.68
C ALA A 300 18.16 4.41 -2.07
N ASP A 301 19.17 5.27 -2.11
CA ASP A 301 19.72 5.80 -3.35
C ASP A 301 20.43 4.66 -4.11
N ASN A 302 19.90 4.33 -5.28
CA ASN A 302 20.33 3.18 -6.07
C ASN A 302 21.62 3.53 -6.86
N LYS A 303 22.67 3.94 -6.14
CA LYS A 303 23.96 4.36 -6.73
C LYS A 303 24.81 3.20 -7.26
N ASP A 304 24.38 1.94 -7.09
CA ASP A 304 25.17 0.77 -7.45
C ASP A 304 25.07 0.33 -8.93
N THR A 305 24.19 0.94 -9.75
CA THR A 305 24.08 0.58 -11.18
C THR A 305 25.08 1.28 -12.12
N THR A 306 25.95 2.16 -11.62
CA THR A 306 27.02 2.80 -12.42
C THR A 306 28.43 2.48 -11.92
N ARG A 307 28.67 1.24 -11.48
CA ARG A 307 30.04 0.69 -11.38
C ARG A 307 30.61 0.46 -12.79
N GLY A 308 31.13 1.51 -13.41
CA GLY A 308 31.77 1.39 -14.73
C GLY A 308 32.70 2.53 -15.15
N THR A 309 32.58 3.74 -14.61
CA THR A 309 33.43 4.86 -15.03
C THR A 309 34.03 5.56 -13.81
N GLY A 310 35.34 5.40 -13.64
CA GLY A 310 36.12 5.86 -12.49
C GLY A 310 36.32 7.37 -12.42
N ILE A 311 35.24 8.15 -12.37
CA ILE A 311 35.30 9.59 -12.08
C ILE A 311 34.84 9.80 -10.64
N LYS A 312 35.82 9.95 -9.73
CA LYS A 312 35.61 10.35 -8.34
C LYS A 312 35.18 11.83 -8.30
N SER A 313 33.88 12.09 -8.42
CA SER A 313 33.29 13.39 -8.06
C SER A 313 33.15 13.46 -6.54
N GLY A 314 33.87 14.39 -5.90
CA GLY A 314 33.92 14.57 -4.45
C GLY A 314 32.79 15.42 -3.86
N ASN A 315 31.63 15.53 -4.53
CA ASN A 315 30.49 16.25 -3.97
C ASN A 315 29.76 15.36 -2.97
N ALA A 316 29.52 15.89 -1.76
CA ALA A 316 28.80 15.22 -0.69
C ALA A 316 27.55 14.54 -1.25
N ALA A 317 27.48 13.21 -1.09
CA ALA A 317 26.35 12.43 -1.59
C ALA A 317 25.07 12.96 -0.94
N GLU A 318 24.22 13.61 -1.74
CA GLU A 318 22.86 13.97 -1.33
C GLU A 318 22.20 12.70 -0.79
N VAL A 319 21.78 12.76 0.47
CA VAL A 319 21.06 11.67 1.12
C VAL A 319 19.67 11.67 0.50
N PRO A 320 19.16 10.53 0.01
CA PRO A 320 17.82 10.47 -0.57
C PRO A 320 16.79 10.88 0.49
N GLU A 321 16.04 11.93 0.19
CA GLU A 321 14.94 12.43 1.02
C GLU A 321 13.61 11.91 0.46
N ILE A 322 12.72 11.49 1.36
CA ILE A 322 11.34 11.15 1.04
C ILE A 322 10.49 12.33 1.46
N HIS A 323 9.80 12.92 0.50
CA HIS A 323 8.89 14.04 0.70
C HIS A 323 7.48 13.51 0.92
N PHE A 324 6.94 13.70 2.11
CA PHE A 324 5.55 13.42 2.44
C PHE A 324 4.81 14.75 2.53
N GLU A 325 3.82 14.95 1.69
CA GLU A 325 2.98 16.13 1.69
C GLU A 325 1.53 15.74 1.91
N VAL A 326 0.87 16.41 2.85
CA VAL A 326 -0.56 16.28 3.11
C VAL A 326 -1.20 17.66 2.97
N LEU A 327 -2.00 17.81 1.91
CA LEU A 327 -2.79 19.00 1.62
C LEU A 327 -4.23 18.76 2.12
N MET A 328 -4.78 19.75 2.83
CA MET A 328 -6.13 19.73 3.39
C MET A 328 -6.83 21.04 3.06
N GLY A 329 -8.00 20.96 2.45
CA GLY A 329 -8.75 22.13 2.01
C GLY A 329 -8.47 22.50 0.55
N GLY A 330 -9.48 23.08 -0.11
CA GLY A 330 -9.41 23.41 -1.53
C GLY A 330 -8.34 24.46 -1.83
N GLU A 331 -8.22 25.48 -0.97
CA GLU A 331 -7.24 26.56 -1.14
C GLU A 331 -5.79 26.06 -1.15
N SER A 332 -5.42 25.19 -0.20
CA SER A 332 -4.06 24.63 -0.13
C SER A 332 -3.75 23.71 -1.32
N ILE A 333 -4.73 22.96 -1.82
CA ILE A 333 -4.59 22.11 -3.00
C ILE A 333 -4.40 22.98 -4.26
N GLU A 334 -5.16 24.07 -4.38
CA GLU A 334 -5.06 25.01 -5.51
C GLU A 334 -3.75 25.80 -5.50
N GLU A 335 -3.30 26.24 -4.32
CA GLU A 335 -2.02 26.95 -4.19
C GLU A 335 -0.87 26.06 -4.61
N GLU A 336 -0.85 24.80 -4.17
CA GLU A 336 0.20 23.86 -4.57
C GLU A 336 0.16 23.52 -6.05
N ALA A 337 -1.03 23.28 -6.61
CA ALA A 337 -1.18 23.04 -8.05
C ALA A 337 -0.66 24.21 -8.89
N LYS A 338 -0.88 25.47 -8.45
CA LYS A 338 -0.32 26.66 -9.11
C LYS A 338 1.20 26.75 -8.98
N LEU A 339 1.77 26.37 -7.83
CA LEU A 339 3.22 26.33 -7.64
C LEU A 339 3.87 25.28 -8.54
N GLU A 340 3.27 24.11 -8.69
CA GLU A 340 3.72 23.07 -9.62
C GLU A 340 3.67 23.54 -11.07
N GLU A 341 2.58 24.18 -11.49
CA GLU A 341 2.45 24.72 -12.85
C GLU A 341 3.51 25.80 -13.14
N GLN A 342 3.81 26.66 -12.16
CA GLN A 342 4.87 27.66 -12.27
C GLN A 342 6.26 27.03 -12.38
N GLN A 343 6.51 25.94 -11.64
CA GLN A 343 7.79 25.22 -11.69
C GLN A 343 7.96 24.44 -13.01
N ALA A 344 6.91 23.78 -13.49
CA ALA A 344 6.92 23.06 -14.77
C ALA A 344 7.00 24.02 -15.98
N GLY A 345 6.38 25.19 -15.87
CA GLY A 345 6.32 26.20 -16.93
C GLY A 345 7.66 26.83 -17.31
N PHE A 346 8.71 26.68 -16.52
CA PHE A 346 10.03 27.26 -16.82
C PHE A 346 10.83 26.49 -17.89
N VAL A 347 10.35 25.33 -18.35
CA VAL A 347 11.09 24.44 -19.27
C VAL A 347 10.52 24.37 -20.69
N TYR A 348 9.37 25.00 -20.97
CA TYR A 348 8.71 24.86 -22.29
C TYR A 348 9.04 26.01 -23.26
N THR A 349 9.98 25.74 -24.18
CA THR A 349 10.19 26.56 -25.38
C THR A 349 9.11 26.28 -26.44
N GLY A 350 8.02 27.04 -26.40
CA GLY A 350 7.39 27.62 -27.60
C GLY A 350 6.53 26.79 -28.57
N GLN A 351 6.22 25.50 -28.38
CA GLN A 351 5.36 24.79 -29.36
C GLN A 351 4.16 23.95 -28.85
N ASP A 352 3.96 23.77 -27.55
CA ASP A 352 2.87 22.91 -27.01
C ASP A 352 1.76 23.69 -26.27
N HIS A 353 1.20 24.75 -26.89
CA HIS A 353 0.13 25.54 -26.26
C HIS A 353 -1.24 24.82 -26.20
N GLU A 354 -1.48 23.79 -27.02
CA GLU A 354 -2.79 23.10 -27.07
C GLU A 354 -2.99 22.01 -25.99
N LYS A 355 -1.93 21.55 -25.30
CA LYS A 355 -2.07 20.59 -24.19
C LYS A 355 -2.30 21.23 -22.82
N LYS A 356 -2.25 22.56 -22.73
CA LYS A 356 -2.22 23.28 -21.45
C LYS A 356 -3.57 23.37 -20.73
N GLU A 357 -4.69 23.12 -21.40
CA GLU A 357 -6.01 23.14 -20.77
C GLU A 357 -6.33 21.88 -19.94
N GLU A 358 -5.71 20.73 -20.21
CA GLU A 358 -5.97 19.50 -19.44
C GLU A 358 -5.27 19.49 -18.06
N GLU A 359 -4.16 20.21 -17.89
CA GLU A 359 -3.40 20.21 -16.61
C GLU A 359 -4.00 21.15 -15.55
N SER A 360 -4.86 22.10 -15.92
CA SER A 360 -5.69 22.87 -14.96
C SER A 360 -6.69 21.99 -14.19
N SER A 361 -6.84 20.70 -14.54
CA SER A 361 -7.78 19.76 -13.92
C SER A 361 -7.37 19.24 -12.54
N LEU A 362 -6.09 19.36 -12.15
CA LEU A 362 -5.56 18.74 -10.93
C LEU A 362 -6.16 19.31 -9.63
N ALA A 363 -6.71 20.52 -9.66
CA ALA A 363 -7.40 21.12 -8.50
C ALA A 363 -8.93 21.21 -8.66
N ASP A 364 -9.47 20.95 -9.86
CA ASP A 364 -10.91 21.10 -10.13
C ASP A 364 -11.77 20.14 -9.31
N TRP A 365 -11.24 18.95 -9.02
CA TRP A 365 -11.91 17.96 -8.17
C TRP A 365 -12.10 18.45 -6.72
N ALA A 366 -11.22 19.32 -6.23
CA ALA A 366 -11.29 19.86 -4.88
C ALA A 366 -12.36 20.97 -4.76
N ARG A 367 -12.71 21.64 -5.87
CA ARG A 367 -13.77 22.66 -5.92
C ARG A 367 -15.17 22.05 -5.99
N ARG A 368 -15.30 20.96 -6.75
CA ARG A 368 -16.60 20.32 -7.01
C ARG A 368 -16.83 19.18 -6.03
N LYS A 369 -17.51 19.49 -4.93
CA LYS A 369 -17.98 18.45 -3.99
C LYS A 369 -18.84 17.43 -4.74
N PRO A 370 -18.48 16.14 -4.75
CA PRO A 370 -19.23 15.15 -5.50
C PRO A 370 -20.61 14.96 -4.86
N SER A 371 -21.65 14.85 -5.70
CA SER A 371 -23.03 14.61 -5.29
C SER A 371 -23.32 13.11 -5.19
N VAL A 372 -22.43 12.37 -4.53
CA VAL A 372 -22.53 10.90 -4.39
C VAL A 372 -23.14 10.58 -3.02
N GLN A 373 -24.12 9.70 -3.01
CA GLN A 373 -24.65 9.13 -1.77
C GLN A 373 -23.67 8.07 -1.27
N LEU A 374 -23.02 8.35 -0.14
CA LEU A 374 -22.11 7.41 0.50
C LEU A 374 -22.87 6.40 1.36
N PRO A 375 -22.31 5.20 1.57
CA PRO A 375 -22.81 4.29 2.59
C PRO A 375 -22.96 5.01 3.95
N PRO A 376 -24.03 4.72 4.72
CA PRO A 376 -24.36 5.46 5.93
C PRO A 376 -23.29 5.38 7.03
N ASP A 377 -22.49 4.31 7.05
CA ASP A 377 -21.35 4.09 7.95
C ASP A 377 -20.13 4.96 7.62
N VAL A 378 -19.98 5.38 6.36
CA VAL A 378 -18.90 6.25 5.89
C VAL A 378 -19.15 7.72 6.24
N GLY A 379 -20.42 8.09 6.44
CA GLY A 379 -20.85 9.45 6.79
C GLY A 379 -20.90 10.40 5.60
N TYR A 380 -20.82 11.71 5.86
CA TYR A 380 -20.89 12.73 4.80
C TYR A 380 -19.52 13.36 4.52
N LEU A 381 -19.34 13.84 3.30
CA LEU A 381 -18.12 14.51 2.85
C LEU A 381 -17.92 15.86 3.56
N THR A 382 -16.75 16.05 4.18
CA THR A 382 -16.40 17.24 4.97
C THR A 382 -15.47 18.19 4.24
N SER A 383 -14.33 17.69 3.73
CA SER A 383 -13.26 18.55 3.20
C SER A 383 -12.38 17.79 2.18
N PRO A 384 -11.90 18.44 1.12
CA PRO A 384 -10.96 17.81 0.21
C PRO A 384 -9.59 17.63 0.90
N MET A 385 -8.88 16.58 0.51
CA MET A 385 -7.53 16.25 0.97
C MET A 385 -6.73 15.57 -0.15
N ALA A 386 -5.46 15.90 -0.23
CA ALA A 386 -4.50 15.20 -1.06
C ALA A 386 -3.30 14.76 -0.20
N VAL A 387 -2.82 13.54 -0.42
CA VAL A 387 -1.59 13.02 0.15
C VAL A 387 -0.67 12.69 -1.00
N ARG A 388 0.52 13.25 -0.98
CA ARG A 388 1.57 13.02 -1.96
C ARG A 388 2.79 12.49 -1.23
N VAL A 389 3.36 11.43 -1.78
CA VAL A 389 4.65 10.89 -1.35
C VAL A 389 5.54 10.93 -2.56
N ASP A 390 6.63 11.67 -2.51
CA ASP A 390 7.61 11.74 -3.59
C ASP A 390 8.98 11.30 -3.07
N SER A 391 9.58 10.35 -3.77
CA SER A 391 10.93 9.85 -3.57
C SER A 391 11.52 9.52 -4.94
N THR A 392 12.85 9.36 -4.99
CA THR A 392 13.55 9.00 -6.22
C THR A 392 13.08 7.68 -6.83
N ALA A 393 12.56 6.76 -6.02
CA ALA A 393 12.11 5.44 -6.45
C ALA A 393 10.64 5.14 -6.14
N PHE A 394 9.91 6.06 -5.53
CA PHE A 394 8.49 5.88 -5.20
C PHE A 394 7.76 7.21 -5.24
N LYS A 395 6.76 7.31 -6.12
CA LYS A 395 5.80 8.41 -6.14
C LYS A 395 4.42 7.84 -5.85
N CYS A 396 3.64 8.47 -4.99
CA CYS A 396 2.29 8.06 -4.70
C CYS A 396 1.41 9.28 -4.47
N THR A 397 0.25 9.28 -5.12
CA THR A 397 -0.75 10.34 -4.99
C THR A 397 -2.08 9.73 -4.60
N LEU A 398 -2.65 10.24 -3.52
CA LEU A 398 -3.99 9.94 -3.05
C LEU A 398 -4.76 11.26 -2.97
N ALA A 399 -5.82 11.39 -3.75
CA ALA A 399 -6.65 12.60 -3.79
C ALA A 399 -8.11 12.23 -3.52
N GLY A 400 -8.78 13.00 -2.67
CA GLY A 400 -10.17 12.71 -2.33
C GLY A 400 -10.77 13.64 -1.28
N TRP A 401 -11.95 13.28 -0.82
CA TRP A 401 -12.72 14.02 0.17
C TRP A 401 -12.78 13.23 1.47
N ARG A 402 -12.33 13.84 2.56
CA ARG A 402 -12.50 13.30 3.90
C ARG A 402 -13.97 13.24 4.28
N THR A 403 -14.35 12.22 5.03
CA THR A 403 -15.71 12.03 5.53
C THR A 403 -15.81 12.33 7.03
N SER A 404 -17.03 12.56 7.52
CA SER A 404 -17.30 12.79 8.94
C SER A 404 -16.93 11.61 9.84
N ALA A 405 -16.92 10.38 9.30
CA ALA A 405 -16.50 9.18 10.03
C ALA A 405 -14.99 8.90 9.94
N GLY A 406 -14.23 9.74 9.23
CA GLY A 406 -12.76 9.65 9.14
C GLY A 406 -12.22 8.83 7.96
N TYR A 407 -13.08 8.42 7.03
CA TYR A 407 -12.67 7.80 5.77
C TYR A 407 -12.28 8.87 4.73
N THR A 408 -11.70 8.43 3.62
CA THR A 408 -11.43 9.27 2.45
C THR A 408 -12.16 8.73 1.24
N TYR A 409 -13.11 9.48 0.69
CA TYR A 409 -13.72 9.19 -0.60
C TYR A 409 -12.82 9.68 -1.72
N LEU A 410 -12.21 8.78 -2.46
CA LEU A 410 -11.22 9.09 -3.48
C LEU A 410 -11.86 9.77 -4.69
N ALA A 411 -11.21 10.82 -5.19
CA ALA A 411 -11.57 11.51 -6.41
C ALA A 411 -11.05 10.77 -7.66
N SER A 412 -9.93 10.05 -7.51
CA SER A 412 -9.29 9.23 -8.54
C SER A 412 -8.72 7.95 -7.88
N PRO A 413 -8.43 6.89 -8.65
CA PRO A 413 -7.62 5.79 -8.15
C PRO A 413 -6.33 6.28 -7.48
N VAL A 414 -5.85 5.56 -6.46
CA VAL A 414 -4.55 5.87 -5.87
C VAL A 414 -3.50 5.47 -6.90
N GLU A 415 -2.70 6.42 -7.34
CA GLU A 415 -1.65 6.19 -8.31
C GLU A 415 -0.32 6.11 -7.60
N ALA A 416 0.44 5.06 -7.88
CA ALA A 416 1.78 4.87 -7.38
C ALA A 416 2.73 4.52 -8.52
N GLU A 417 3.78 5.31 -8.72
CA GLU A 417 4.89 4.99 -9.62
C GLU A 417 6.04 4.47 -8.77
N MET A 418 6.51 3.25 -9.06
CA MET A 418 7.57 2.60 -8.30
C MET A 418 8.72 2.21 -9.22
N ASN A 419 9.94 2.58 -8.86
CA ASN A 419 11.15 2.06 -9.48
C ASN A 419 11.57 0.81 -8.72
N LEU A 420 11.10 -0.37 -9.16
CA LEU A 420 11.37 -1.61 -8.46
C LEU A 420 12.79 -2.11 -8.75
N THR A 421 13.54 -2.42 -7.68
CA THR A 421 14.77 -3.22 -7.79
C THR A 421 14.43 -4.67 -8.17
N PRO A 422 15.37 -5.47 -8.69
CA PRO A 422 15.13 -6.88 -8.98
C PRO A 422 14.62 -7.68 -7.77
N LYS A 423 15.12 -7.39 -6.56
CA LYS A 423 14.68 -8.04 -5.32
C LYS A 423 13.25 -7.65 -4.96
N LEU A 424 12.93 -6.36 -4.97
CA LEU A 424 11.57 -5.86 -4.73
C LEU A 424 10.58 -6.41 -5.74
N THR A 425 10.97 -6.47 -7.01
CA THR A 425 10.17 -7.08 -8.07
C THR A 425 9.86 -8.53 -7.75
N SER A 426 10.87 -9.33 -7.38
CA SER A 426 10.66 -10.74 -7.02
C SER A 426 9.72 -10.87 -5.82
N VAL A 427 9.90 -10.08 -4.76
CA VAL A 427 9.05 -10.13 -3.56
C VAL A 427 7.61 -9.73 -3.89
N PHE A 428 7.43 -8.66 -4.66
CA PHE A 428 6.13 -8.13 -5.05
C PHE A 428 5.39 -9.09 -5.98
N MET A 429 6.05 -9.56 -7.04
CA MET A 429 5.49 -10.52 -7.97
C MET A 429 5.17 -11.84 -7.30
N LYS A 430 6.03 -12.34 -6.38
CA LYS A 430 5.76 -13.57 -5.64
C LYS A 430 4.48 -13.49 -4.82
N ARG A 431 4.14 -12.31 -4.30
CA ARG A 431 2.91 -12.09 -3.53
C ARG A 431 1.68 -11.95 -4.44
N LEU A 432 1.79 -11.19 -5.53
CA LEU A 432 0.66 -10.92 -6.42
C LEU A 432 0.32 -12.07 -7.36
N ASN A 433 1.33 -12.68 -7.96
CA ASN A 433 1.19 -13.83 -8.82
C ASN A 433 2.38 -14.77 -8.58
N PRO A 434 2.24 -15.75 -7.66
CA PRO A 434 3.29 -16.72 -7.37
C PRO A 434 3.93 -17.42 -8.59
N LEU A 435 3.25 -17.47 -9.76
CA LEU A 435 3.83 -18.00 -10.99
C LEU A 435 4.98 -17.13 -11.54
N LEU A 436 4.93 -15.83 -11.24
CA LEU A 436 5.91 -14.81 -11.63
C LEU A 436 6.95 -14.53 -10.53
N GLY A 437 6.82 -15.14 -9.34
CA GLY A 437 7.67 -14.82 -8.18
C GLY A 437 9.17 -15.07 -8.36
N ASN A 438 9.53 -15.97 -9.26
CA ASN A 438 10.91 -16.26 -9.64
C ASN A 438 11.37 -15.47 -10.87
N ALA A 439 10.69 -14.36 -11.21
CA ALA A 439 11.18 -13.40 -12.19
C ALA A 439 12.50 -12.82 -11.68
N VAL A 440 13.56 -12.97 -12.47
CA VAL A 440 14.94 -12.63 -12.08
C VAL A 440 15.28 -11.17 -12.39
N GLU A 441 14.51 -10.45 -13.21
CA GLU A 441 14.73 -9.01 -13.42
C GLU A 441 13.60 -8.33 -14.19
N LEU A 442 13.37 -7.03 -14.00
CA LEU A 442 12.63 -6.20 -14.95
C LEU A 442 13.58 -5.72 -16.05
N ARG A 443 13.23 -5.87 -17.32
CA ARG A 443 14.07 -5.43 -18.45
C ARG A 443 13.51 -4.16 -19.10
N GLY A 444 14.35 -3.15 -19.27
CA GLY A 444 14.00 -1.89 -19.94
C GLY A 444 13.69 -0.78 -18.93
N SER A 445 12.50 -0.79 -18.35
CA SER A 445 12.11 0.14 -17.30
C SER A 445 11.96 -0.58 -15.98
N SER A 446 12.75 -0.20 -14.97
CA SER A 446 12.47 -0.53 -13.56
C SER A 446 11.21 0.16 -13.04
N LYS A 447 10.67 1.09 -13.83
CA LYS A 447 9.46 1.85 -13.55
C LYS A 447 8.23 0.99 -13.78
N ILE A 448 7.44 0.79 -12.74
CA ILE A 448 6.10 0.20 -12.80
C ILE A 448 5.13 1.24 -12.26
N ALA A 449 4.08 1.51 -13.03
CA ALA A 449 2.93 2.24 -12.51
C ALA A 449 1.93 1.22 -11.94
N ALA A 450 1.46 1.52 -10.75
CA ALA A 450 0.47 0.79 -10.00
C ALA A 450 -0.73 1.71 -9.74
N TRP A 451 -1.92 1.24 -10.05
CA TRP A 451 -3.17 1.91 -9.72
C TRP A 451 -3.93 1.05 -8.73
N LEU A 452 -4.39 1.66 -7.65
CA LEU A 452 -5.14 1.00 -6.60
C LEU A 452 -6.50 1.67 -6.48
N THR A 453 -7.54 0.94 -6.88
CA THR A 453 -8.93 1.41 -6.90
C THR A 453 -9.72 0.67 -5.84
N PRO A 454 -10.18 1.33 -4.76
CA PRO A 454 -11.12 0.72 -3.83
C PRO A 454 -12.46 0.47 -4.49
N SER A 455 -13.10 -0.66 -4.18
CA SER A 455 -14.36 -1.07 -4.83
C SER A 455 -15.51 -0.07 -4.68
N ASP A 456 -15.48 0.75 -3.64
CA ASP A 456 -16.46 1.78 -3.28
C ASP A 456 -15.89 3.20 -3.38
N HIS A 457 -14.68 3.35 -3.93
CA HIS A 457 -13.88 4.57 -3.88
C HIS A 457 -13.64 5.10 -2.45
N VAL A 458 -13.88 4.31 -1.40
CA VAL A 458 -13.64 4.73 0.00
C VAL A 458 -12.31 4.15 0.46
N TRP A 459 -11.51 4.94 1.18
CA TRP A 459 -10.25 4.51 1.76
C TRP A 459 -10.25 4.69 3.29
N PRO A 460 -9.81 3.67 4.06
CA PRO A 460 -9.50 2.31 3.64
C PRO A 460 -10.76 1.52 3.22
N SER A 461 -10.62 0.54 2.31
CA SER A 461 -11.72 -0.35 1.88
C SER A 461 -11.44 -1.81 2.22
N ALA A 462 -12.52 -2.60 2.25
CA ALA A 462 -12.44 -4.06 2.42
C ALA A 462 -11.97 -4.80 1.16
N ARG A 463 -12.08 -4.17 -0.02
CA ARG A 463 -11.65 -4.73 -1.30
C ARG A 463 -10.98 -3.66 -2.16
N LEU A 464 -9.83 -4.01 -2.72
CA LEU A 464 -9.01 -3.12 -3.54
C LEU A 464 -8.70 -3.80 -4.86
N GLU A 465 -8.96 -3.14 -5.99
CA GLU A 465 -8.48 -3.57 -7.30
C GLU A 465 -7.11 -2.92 -7.53
N LEU A 466 -6.09 -3.76 -7.66
CA LEU A 466 -4.73 -3.39 -8.03
C LEU A 466 -4.53 -3.65 -9.53
N GLN A 467 -4.07 -2.63 -10.26
CA GLN A 467 -3.64 -2.75 -11.64
C GLN A 467 -2.15 -2.36 -11.76
N LEU A 468 -1.37 -3.13 -12.52
CA LEU A 468 0.06 -2.85 -12.78
C LEU A 468 0.33 -2.78 -14.28
N SER A 469 1.06 -1.75 -14.73
CA SER A 469 1.45 -1.59 -16.15
C SER A 469 2.62 -0.59 -16.29
N PRO A 470 3.48 -0.70 -17.33
CA PRO A 470 3.74 -1.88 -18.15
C PRO A 470 4.69 -2.86 -17.45
N LEU A 471 4.64 -4.14 -17.82
CA LEU A 471 5.47 -5.19 -17.21
C LEU A 471 6.24 -6.00 -18.27
N ARG A 472 7.57 -5.84 -18.27
CA ARG A 472 8.49 -6.68 -19.06
C ARG A 472 9.48 -7.37 -18.13
N LEU A 473 9.35 -8.69 -18.02
CA LEU A 473 10.05 -9.51 -17.04
C LEU A 473 11.06 -10.43 -17.72
N ASN A 474 12.22 -10.62 -17.10
CA ASN A 474 13.11 -11.73 -17.37
C ASN A 474 12.84 -12.82 -16.32
N ILE A 475 12.56 -14.03 -16.77
CA ILE A 475 12.23 -15.15 -15.90
C ILE A 475 13.39 -16.14 -15.85
N GLY A 476 13.80 -16.50 -14.63
CA GLY A 476 14.85 -17.49 -14.38
C GLY A 476 14.36 -18.94 -14.41
N GLN A 477 15.29 -19.88 -14.26
CA GLN A 477 15.06 -21.32 -14.44
C GLN A 477 14.02 -21.96 -13.50
N GLY A 478 13.57 -21.28 -12.43
CA GLY A 478 12.70 -21.85 -11.40
C GLY A 478 11.21 -21.51 -11.47
N ALA A 479 10.73 -20.79 -12.50
CA ALA A 479 9.34 -20.35 -12.53
C ALA A 479 8.35 -21.46 -12.94
N ALA A 480 7.08 -21.33 -12.54
CA ALA A 480 6.03 -22.23 -13.04
C ALA A 480 5.92 -22.21 -14.57
N ILE A 481 6.33 -21.11 -15.22
CA ILE A 481 6.39 -20.97 -16.68
C ILE A 481 7.46 -21.87 -17.31
N SER A 482 8.65 -22.00 -16.69
CA SER A 482 9.69 -22.91 -17.22
C SER A 482 9.21 -24.37 -17.16
N ARG A 483 8.50 -24.73 -16.09
CA ARG A 483 7.79 -26.01 -15.97
C ARG A 483 6.67 -26.17 -16.99
N GLY A 484 5.91 -25.12 -17.30
CA GLY A 484 4.93 -25.14 -18.40
C GLY A 484 5.57 -25.38 -19.76
N LEU A 485 6.75 -24.81 -20.02
CA LEU A 485 7.54 -25.10 -21.21
C LEU A 485 8.05 -26.55 -21.23
N GLU A 486 8.32 -27.17 -20.08
CA GLU A 486 8.64 -28.61 -20.00
C GLU A 486 7.47 -29.49 -20.45
N VAL A 487 6.23 -29.09 -20.18
CA VAL A 487 5.04 -29.78 -20.73
C VAL A 487 5.06 -29.75 -22.26
N LEU A 488 5.37 -28.59 -22.84
CA LEU A 488 5.42 -28.40 -24.30
C LEU A 488 6.58 -29.13 -24.98
N ARG A 489 7.69 -29.37 -24.28
CA ARG A 489 8.81 -30.18 -24.81
C ARG A 489 8.41 -31.61 -25.14
N LEU A 490 7.36 -32.15 -24.53
CA LEU A 490 6.83 -33.45 -24.91
C LEU A 490 6.20 -33.45 -26.30
N ALA A 491 5.69 -32.28 -26.74
CA ALA A 491 5.09 -32.10 -28.05
C ALA A 491 6.14 -31.89 -29.14
N ASP A 492 7.21 -31.15 -28.82
CA ASP A 492 8.19 -30.72 -29.80
C ASP A 492 9.63 -30.87 -29.32
N GLN A 493 10.39 -31.70 -30.05
CA GLN A 493 11.82 -31.92 -29.84
C GLN A 493 12.64 -30.65 -30.15
N TRP A 494 12.10 -29.70 -30.91
CA TRP A 494 12.80 -28.48 -31.36
C TRP A 494 12.91 -27.39 -30.29
N ILE A 495 12.09 -27.42 -29.23
CA ILE A 495 12.25 -26.49 -28.08
C ILE A 495 13.63 -26.66 -27.42
N GLY A 496 14.34 -27.76 -27.71
CA GLY A 496 15.79 -27.88 -27.63
C GLY A 496 16.38 -27.76 -26.22
N ALA A 497 17.65 -28.12 -26.03
CA ALA A 497 18.35 -27.88 -24.76
C ALA A 497 18.52 -26.37 -24.44
N ALA A 498 18.44 -25.50 -25.46
CA ALA A 498 18.67 -24.06 -25.36
C ALA A 498 17.70 -23.34 -24.40
N ALA A 499 16.43 -23.74 -24.36
CA ALA A 499 15.45 -23.20 -23.41
C ALA A 499 15.77 -23.54 -21.94
N LYS A 500 16.66 -24.52 -21.67
CA LYS A 500 17.02 -24.93 -20.30
C LYS A 500 18.02 -23.98 -19.63
N ALA A 501 18.77 -23.20 -20.42
CA ALA A 501 19.88 -22.37 -19.92
C ALA A 501 19.61 -20.86 -20.03
N ALA A 502 18.74 -20.42 -20.93
CA ALA A 502 18.52 -19.01 -21.20
C ALA A 502 17.50 -18.38 -20.22
N MET A 503 17.75 -17.14 -19.81
CA MET A 503 16.71 -16.28 -19.26
C MET A 503 15.65 -16.05 -20.33
N LEU A 504 14.38 -16.25 -19.96
CA LEU A 504 13.25 -16.05 -20.87
C LEU A 504 12.73 -14.63 -20.70
N GLN A 505 12.59 -13.90 -21.82
CA GLN A 505 11.93 -12.61 -21.80
C GLN A 505 10.41 -12.84 -21.86
N VAL A 506 9.67 -12.21 -20.97
CA VAL A 506 8.22 -12.33 -20.87
C VAL A 506 7.61 -10.94 -20.85
N ASP A 507 6.84 -10.63 -21.89
CA ASP A 507 5.99 -9.45 -21.90
C ASP A 507 4.65 -9.82 -21.24
N VAL A 508 4.24 -9.05 -20.24
CA VAL A 508 3.05 -9.31 -19.43
C VAL A 508 2.01 -8.23 -19.71
N SER A 509 0.78 -8.64 -20.00
CA SER A 509 -0.38 -7.74 -20.06
C SER A 509 -0.58 -7.01 -18.72
N PRO A 510 -1.36 -5.91 -18.66
CA PRO A 510 -1.63 -5.23 -17.39
C PRO A 510 -2.18 -6.20 -16.33
N LEU A 511 -1.43 -6.40 -15.24
CA LEU A 511 -1.83 -7.32 -14.18
C LEU A 511 -2.95 -6.65 -13.38
N LYS A 512 -4.14 -7.23 -13.39
CA LYS A 512 -5.27 -6.83 -12.55
C LYS A 512 -5.51 -7.88 -11.46
N ALA A 513 -5.57 -7.44 -10.21
CA ALA A 513 -5.83 -8.31 -9.07
C ALA A 513 -6.73 -7.64 -8.04
N GLU A 514 -7.69 -8.37 -7.50
CA GLU A 514 -8.52 -7.92 -6.39
C GLU A 514 -7.94 -8.41 -5.07
N ILE A 515 -7.73 -7.52 -4.12
CA ILE A 515 -7.14 -7.77 -2.80
C ILE A 515 -8.22 -7.56 -1.75
N GLY A 516 -8.59 -8.61 -1.04
CA GLY A 516 -9.50 -8.55 0.10
C GLY A 516 -8.79 -8.16 1.40
N ALA A 517 -9.56 -7.65 2.37
CA ALA A 517 -9.09 -7.35 3.72
C ALA A 517 -8.59 -8.59 4.48
N ASP A 518 -9.05 -9.78 4.09
CA ASP A 518 -8.55 -11.07 4.56
C ASP A 518 -7.14 -11.40 3.99
N GLY A 519 -6.65 -10.60 3.04
CA GLY A 519 -5.41 -10.84 2.33
C GLY A 519 -5.54 -11.83 1.18
N LYS A 520 -6.76 -12.26 0.82
CA LYS A 520 -6.98 -13.06 -0.40
C LYS A 520 -6.75 -12.18 -1.62
N ILE A 521 -6.03 -12.72 -2.58
CA ILE A 521 -5.73 -12.08 -3.86
C ILE A 521 -6.43 -12.89 -4.95
N VAL A 522 -7.27 -12.24 -5.75
CA VAL A 522 -7.92 -12.83 -6.92
C VAL A 522 -7.31 -12.17 -8.15
N THR A 523 -6.43 -12.89 -8.84
CA THR A 523 -5.76 -12.41 -10.04
C THR A 523 -6.66 -12.71 -11.24
N LYS A 524 -7.06 -11.63 -11.94
CA LYS A 524 -7.82 -11.73 -13.20
C LYS A 524 -6.93 -12.33 -14.30
N ARG A 525 -7.48 -12.48 -15.50
CA ARG A 525 -6.73 -12.95 -16.66
C ARG A 525 -5.47 -12.08 -16.88
N VAL A 526 -4.32 -12.75 -16.97
CA VAL A 526 -3.04 -12.15 -17.34
C VAL A 526 -2.44 -12.95 -18.48
N ASP A 527 -2.42 -12.35 -19.67
CA ASP A 527 -1.74 -12.88 -20.84
C ASP A 527 -0.22 -12.61 -20.75
N LEU A 528 0.56 -13.62 -21.11
CA LEU A 528 2.02 -13.68 -21.05
C LEU A 528 2.56 -14.05 -22.43
N ALA A 529 3.41 -13.21 -23.00
CA ALA A 529 4.10 -13.50 -24.25
C ALA A 529 5.57 -13.84 -23.95
N VAL A 530 5.92 -15.12 -24.03
CA VAL A 530 7.24 -15.66 -23.66
C VAL A 530 8.13 -15.78 -24.90
N GLY A 531 9.17 -14.96 -24.99
CA GLY A 531 10.21 -15.06 -26.00
C GLY A 531 11.08 -16.30 -25.77
N VAL A 532 10.87 -17.34 -26.56
CA VAL A 532 11.68 -18.57 -26.56
C VAL A 532 12.72 -18.49 -27.69
N PRO A 533 14.03 -18.61 -27.40
CA PRO A 533 15.05 -18.62 -28.46
C PRO A 533 14.79 -19.71 -29.50
N GLY A 534 14.81 -19.34 -30.78
CA GLY A 534 14.58 -20.25 -31.91
C GLY A 534 13.13 -20.29 -32.40
N LEU A 535 12.14 -19.89 -31.59
CA LEU A 535 10.80 -19.61 -32.09
C LEU A 535 10.75 -18.20 -32.68
N GLY A 536 10.31 -18.08 -33.93
CA GLY A 536 10.17 -16.79 -34.62
C GLY A 536 9.06 -15.88 -34.06
N ARG A 537 8.24 -16.38 -33.13
CA ARG A 537 7.18 -15.63 -32.44
C ARG A 537 7.15 -15.99 -30.96
N PRO A 538 6.82 -15.05 -30.05
CA PRO A 538 6.70 -15.34 -28.64
C PRO A 538 5.56 -16.35 -28.41
N LEU A 539 5.76 -17.23 -27.44
CA LEU A 539 4.76 -18.21 -27.05
C LEU A 539 3.78 -17.60 -26.06
N HIS A 540 2.49 -17.73 -26.36
CA HIS A 540 1.43 -17.19 -25.54
C HIS A 540 1.07 -18.15 -24.39
N PHE A 541 0.94 -17.61 -23.18
CA PHE A 541 0.34 -18.29 -22.02
C PHE A 541 -0.67 -17.37 -21.35
N VAL A 542 -1.64 -17.96 -20.65
CA VAL A 542 -2.62 -17.20 -19.87
C VAL A 542 -2.55 -17.66 -18.42
N SER A 543 -2.52 -16.74 -17.47
CA SER A 543 -2.56 -17.05 -16.04
C SER A 543 -3.69 -16.35 -15.31
N PHE A 544 -4.32 -17.03 -14.37
CA PHE A 544 -5.36 -16.48 -13.50
C PHE A 544 -5.57 -17.36 -12.25
N GLY A 545 -6.29 -16.84 -11.26
CA GLY A 545 -6.74 -17.63 -10.11
C GLY A 545 -6.63 -16.87 -8.80
N THR A 546 -6.37 -17.60 -7.72
CA THR A 546 -6.37 -17.05 -6.36
C THR A 546 -5.10 -17.38 -5.60
N ALA A 547 -4.67 -16.44 -4.77
CA ALA A 547 -3.54 -16.55 -3.86
C ALA A 547 -3.86 -15.81 -2.55
N HIS A 548 -2.89 -15.71 -1.66
CA HIS A 548 -3.00 -14.96 -0.42
C HIS A 548 -1.74 -14.12 -0.22
N THR A 549 -1.85 -12.99 0.46
CA THR A 549 -0.70 -12.18 0.88
C THR A 549 0.21 -12.89 1.90
N SER A 550 -0.32 -13.87 2.64
CA SER A 550 0.42 -14.61 3.67
C SER A 550 1.31 -15.68 3.02
N PRO A 551 2.58 -15.84 3.46
CA PRO A 551 3.46 -16.91 2.96
C PRO A 551 2.87 -18.32 3.11
N THR A 552 2.05 -18.55 4.14
CA THR A 552 1.38 -19.82 4.42
C THR A 552 0.02 -19.95 3.75
N GLY A 553 -0.48 -18.88 3.15
CA GLY A 553 -1.80 -18.89 2.52
C GLY A 553 -1.83 -19.77 1.28
N ALA A 554 -3.00 -20.34 1.03
CA ALA A 554 -3.21 -21.25 -0.08
C ALA A 554 -3.08 -20.52 -1.43
N VAL A 555 -2.55 -21.24 -2.41
CA VAL A 555 -2.51 -20.84 -3.81
C VAL A 555 -3.35 -21.81 -4.60
N ASN A 556 -4.22 -21.29 -5.47
CA ASN A 556 -4.96 -22.03 -6.46
C ASN A 556 -5.01 -21.19 -7.73
N MET A 557 -4.02 -21.38 -8.59
CA MET A 557 -3.89 -20.68 -9.86
C MET A 557 -3.85 -21.66 -11.02
N THR A 558 -4.18 -21.18 -12.21
CA THR A 558 -4.07 -21.93 -13.46
C THR A 558 -3.20 -21.16 -14.44
N LEU A 559 -2.24 -21.87 -15.03
CA LEU A 559 -1.48 -21.42 -16.19
C LEU A 559 -1.98 -22.21 -17.39
N ALA A 560 -2.69 -21.59 -18.31
CA ALA A 560 -3.22 -22.23 -19.50
C ALA A 560 -2.30 -22.02 -20.71
N ILE A 561 -2.18 -23.05 -21.54
CA ILE A 561 -1.58 -22.97 -22.88
C ILE A 561 -2.73 -22.80 -23.88
N PRO A 562 -2.96 -21.59 -24.41
CA PRO A 562 -4.06 -21.29 -25.32
C PRO A 562 -3.90 -21.99 -26.69
N ALA A 563 -5.00 -22.06 -27.44
CA ALA A 563 -5.08 -22.74 -28.74
C ALA A 563 -4.05 -22.24 -29.77
N ASP A 564 -3.78 -20.94 -29.82
CA ASP A 564 -2.76 -20.32 -30.69
C ASP A 564 -1.34 -20.82 -30.37
N ALA A 565 -1.01 -20.93 -29.09
CA ALA A 565 0.26 -21.50 -28.64
C ALA A 565 0.36 -23.01 -28.95
N LEU A 566 -0.73 -23.76 -28.79
CA LEU A 566 -0.80 -25.19 -29.14
C LEU A 566 -0.67 -25.43 -30.65
N GLU A 567 -1.28 -24.57 -31.47
CA GLU A 567 -1.12 -24.60 -32.92
C GLU A 567 0.34 -24.34 -33.31
N GLN A 568 0.95 -23.31 -32.72
CA GLN A 568 2.32 -22.92 -33.01
C GLN A 568 3.35 -24.00 -32.63
N VAL A 569 3.18 -24.66 -31.48
CA VAL A 569 4.18 -25.61 -30.95
C VAL A 569 3.88 -27.05 -31.37
N ALA A 570 2.62 -27.48 -31.32
CA ALA A 570 2.25 -28.87 -31.55
C ALA A 570 1.60 -29.12 -32.94
N GLY A 571 1.35 -28.07 -33.72
CA GLY A 571 0.70 -28.18 -35.03
C GLY A 571 -0.76 -28.66 -34.96
N ILE A 572 -1.41 -28.41 -33.81
CA ILE A 572 -2.80 -28.78 -33.53
C ILE A 572 -3.68 -27.62 -34.01
N THR A 573 -4.36 -27.81 -35.14
CA THR A 573 -5.24 -26.80 -35.75
C THR A 573 -6.72 -27.08 -35.44
N GLY A 574 -7.56 -26.06 -35.59
CA GLY A 574 -9.02 -26.20 -35.46
C GLY A 574 -9.53 -26.31 -34.02
N LEU A 575 -8.72 -25.90 -33.04
CA LEU A 575 -9.16 -25.71 -31.66
C LEU A 575 -9.95 -24.39 -31.55
N PRO A 576 -10.99 -24.31 -30.71
CA PRO A 576 -11.65 -23.04 -30.38
C PRO A 576 -10.67 -22.01 -29.80
N ALA A 577 -10.89 -20.71 -30.06
CA ALA A 577 -10.00 -19.65 -29.58
C ALA A 577 -9.96 -19.53 -28.05
N ASP A 578 -11.02 -19.94 -27.36
CA ASP A 578 -11.14 -19.99 -25.89
C ASP A 578 -10.60 -21.29 -25.27
N PHE A 579 -10.12 -22.23 -26.09
CA PHE A 579 -9.58 -23.50 -25.62
C PHE A 579 -8.14 -23.34 -25.10
N GLY A 580 -7.82 -24.02 -24.01
CA GLY A 580 -6.44 -24.17 -23.56
C GLY A 580 -6.22 -25.40 -22.70
N VAL A 581 -4.96 -25.81 -22.59
CA VAL A 581 -4.53 -26.89 -21.68
C VAL A 581 -4.18 -26.28 -20.32
N PRO A 582 -4.94 -26.56 -19.25
CA PRO A 582 -4.67 -26.00 -17.93
C PRO A 582 -3.52 -26.71 -17.22
N ILE A 583 -2.57 -25.92 -16.71
CA ILE A 583 -1.54 -26.35 -15.77
C ILE A 583 -1.94 -25.80 -14.41
N THR A 584 -2.41 -26.67 -13.52
CA THR A 584 -2.89 -26.26 -12.20
C THR A 584 -1.72 -26.06 -11.24
N VAL A 585 -1.75 -24.96 -10.49
CA VAL A 585 -0.76 -24.63 -9.46
C VAL A 585 -1.45 -24.50 -8.11
N THR A 586 -1.12 -25.40 -7.20
CA THR A 586 -1.69 -25.51 -5.86
C THR A 586 -0.61 -25.34 -4.77
N GLY A 587 -0.97 -25.46 -3.49
CA GLY A 587 -0.03 -25.43 -2.37
C GLY A 587 -0.06 -24.09 -1.64
N THR A 588 1.10 -23.56 -1.26
CA THR A 588 1.22 -22.28 -0.55
C THR A 588 2.06 -21.28 -1.34
N VAL A 589 1.94 -19.99 -1.01
CA VAL A 589 2.73 -18.92 -1.65
C VAL A 589 4.24 -19.15 -1.51
N ALA A 590 4.68 -19.71 -0.38
CA ALA A 590 6.07 -20.05 -0.15
C ALA A 590 6.51 -21.30 -0.95
N SER A 591 5.61 -22.25 -1.21
CA SER A 591 5.91 -23.54 -1.85
C SER A 591 4.82 -23.95 -2.86
N PRO A 592 4.72 -23.28 -4.02
CA PRO A 592 3.76 -23.63 -5.04
C PRO A 592 4.11 -24.98 -5.69
N LYS A 593 3.10 -25.82 -5.87
CA LYS A 593 3.17 -27.15 -6.51
C LYS A 593 2.49 -27.08 -7.86
N VAL A 594 3.22 -27.40 -8.92
CA VAL A 594 2.72 -27.41 -10.30
C VAL A 594 2.35 -28.84 -10.68
N ASP A 595 1.11 -29.10 -11.07
CA ASP A 595 0.67 -30.42 -11.53
C ASP A 595 1.01 -30.62 -13.02
N LEU A 596 2.25 -31.05 -13.25
CA LEU A 596 2.74 -31.32 -14.59
C LEU A 596 2.18 -32.60 -15.19
N VAL A 597 1.93 -33.62 -14.35
CA VAL A 597 1.53 -34.95 -14.83
C VAL A 597 0.17 -34.87 -15.53
N LYS A 598 -0.78 -34.15 -14.92
CA LYS A 598 -2.11 -33.95 -15.51
C LYS A 598 -2.03 -33.18 -16.83
N ALA A 599 -1.31 -32.06 -16.85
CA ALA A 599 -1.17 -31.23 -18.04
C ALA A 599 -0.47 -31.95 -19.20
N SER A 600 0.61 -32.69 -18.91
CA SER A 600 1.31 -33.51 -19.90
C SER A 600 0.43 -34.60 -20.50
N LYS A 601 -0.39 -35.26 -19.68
CA LYS A 601 -1.35 -36.27 -20.14
C LYS A 601 -2.41 -35.67 -21.06
N GLU A 602 -2.99 -34.53 -20.67
CA GLU A 602 -3.97 -33.81 -21.49
C GLU A 602 -3.38 -33.36 -22.83
N LEU A 603 -2.18 -32.78 -22.82
CA LEU A 603 -1.48 -32.39 -24.04
C LEU A 603 -1.16 -33.59 -24.94
N ALA A 604 -0.66 -34.68 -24.38
CA ALA A 604 -0.36 -35.91 -25.14
C ALA A 604 -1.61 -36.46 -25.83
N MET A 605 -2.75 -36.44 -25.14
CA MET A 605 -4.03 -36.85 -25.71
C MET A 605 -4.43 -35.94 -26.88
N LEU A 606 -4.34 -34.62 -26.73
CA LEU A 606 -4.65 -33.70 -27.82
C LEU A 606 -3.74 -33.89 -29.04
N ILE A 607 -2.46 -34.20 -28.83
CA ILE A 607 -1.54 -34.50 -29.92
C ILE A 607 -1.95 -35.78 -30.64
N ILE A 608 -2.25 -36.85 -29.90
CA ILE A 608 -2.72 -38.13 -30.46
C ILE A 608 -4.02 -37.91 -31.24
N GLU A 609 -4.97 -37.16 -30.68
CA GLU A 609 -6.24 -36.83 -31.36
C GLU A 609 -6.03 -36.06 -32.66
N SER A 610 -5.16 -35.04 -32.65
CA SER A 610 -4.89 -34.24 -33.84
C SER A 610 -4.21 -35.08 -34.93
N LYS A 611 -3.31 -35.99 -34.55
CA LYS A 611 -2.66 -36.93 -35.47
C LYS A 611 -3.66 -37.97 -35.99
N ALA A 612 -4.55 -38.49 -35.14
CA ALA A 612 -5.62 -39.42 -35.53
C ALA A 612 -6.53 -38.81 -36.59
N LYS A 613 -6.97 -37.56 -36.39
CA LYS A 613 -7.79 -36.83 -37.37
C LYS A 613 -7.09 -36.67 -38.73
N LYS A 614 -5.76 -36.53 -38.74
CA LYS A 614 -4.96 -36.45 -39.97
C LYS A 614 -4.78 -37.82 -40.66
N MET A 615 -4.85 -38.94 -39.92
CA MET A 615 -4.63 -40.31 -40.44
C MET A 615 -5.89 -41.01 -40.96
N GLY A 616 -7.08 -40.38 -40.87
CA GLY A 616 -8.35 -40.92 -41.36
C GLY A 616 -9.09 -41.83 -40.35
N PRO A 617 -10.37 -42.17 -40.61
CA PRO A 617 -11.26 -42.77 -39.62
C PRO A 617 -10.82 -44.16 -39.12
N ARG A 618 -10.22 -44.99 -39.98
CA ARG A 618 -9.83 -46.37 -39.62
C ARG A 618 -8.68 -46.45 -38.62
N SER A 619 -7.79 -45.47 -38.60
CA SER A 619 -6.64 -45.44 -37.68
C SER A 619 -6.98 -44.75 -36.35
N ALA A 620 -8.01 -43.92 -36.32
CA ALA A 620 -8.49 -43.29 -35.09
C ALA A 620 -9.13 -44.32 -34.14
N ASP A 621 -10.01 -45.20 -34.65
CA ASP A 621 -10.78 -46.14 -33.81
C ASP A 621 -9.90 -47.13 -33.05
N TRP A 622 -8.82 -47.63 -33.67
CA TRP A 622 -7.86 -48.52 -33.02
C TRP A 622 -7.12 -47.84 -31.86
N MET A 623 -6.58 -46.64 -32.06
CA MET A 623 -5.87 -45.91 -30.98
C MET A 623 -6.79 -45.60 -29.80
N TRP A 624 -8.05 -45.30 -30.07
CA TRP A 624 -9.03 -45.00 -29.02
C TRP A 624 -9.38 -46.22 -28.17
N GLN A 625 -9.48 -47.41 -28.77
CA GLN A 625 -9.70 -48.65 -28.03
C GLN A 625 -8.50 -49.05 -27.17
N GLU A 626 -7.27 -48.83 -27.66
CA GLU A 626 -6.05 -49.18 -26.94
C GLU A 626 -5.82 -48.29 -25.70
N LEU A 627 -6.24 -47.02 -25.77
CA LEU A 627 -5.91 -46.04 -24.73
C LEU A 627 -6.81 -46.11 -23.48
N GLN A 628 -7.98 -46.76 -23.51
CA GLN A 628 -8.90 -46.93 -22.35
C GLN A 628 -9.01 -45.71 -21.39
N LEU A 629 -9.02 -44.48 -21.92
CA LEU A 629 -9.03 -43.28 -21.09
C LEU A 629 -10.47 -42.82 -20.83
N GLY A 630 -11.10 -43.41 -19.81
CA GLY A 630 -12.40 -43.01 -19.24
C GLY A 630 -12.35 -41.70 -18.44
N GLY A 631 -11.82 -40.63 -19.03
CA GLY A 631 -11.79 -39.29 -18.42
C GLY A 631 -12.95 -38.43 -18.89
N ASP A 632 -13.67 -37.82 -17.95
CA ASP A 632 -14.75 -36.88 -18.22
C ASP A 632 -14.23 -35.69 -19.06
N ARG A 633 -14.84 -35.48 -20.24
CA ARG A 633 -14.38 -34.54 -21.28
C ARG A 633 -14.88 -33.11 -21.02
N THR A 634 -14.77 -32.63 -19.79
CA THR A 634 -15.12 -31.24 -19.51
C THR A 634 -14.08 -30.33 -20.17
N LYS A 635 -14.47 -29.69 -21.28
CA LYS A 635 -13.65 -28.75 -22.02
C LYS A 635 -13.29 -27.58 -21.10
N PHE A 636 -12.02 -27.43 -20.77
CA PHE A 636 -11.54 -26.24 -20.08
C PHE A 636 -11.66 -25.04 -21.03
N ARG A 637 -12.41 -24.02 -20.60
CA ARG A 637 -12.52 -22.74 -21.31
C ARG A 637 -11.71 -21.70 -20.55
N ILE A 638 -10.86 -20.98 -21.27
CA ILE A 638 -10.16 -19.81 -20.74
C ILE A 638 -11.22 -18.71 -20.53
N PRO A 639 -11.28 -18.06 -19.35
CA PRO A 639 -12.21 -16.97 -19.13
C PRO A 639 -11.99 -15.83 -20.14
N GLU A 640 -13.09 -15.24 -20.59
CA GLU A 640 -13.09 -13.95 -21.29
C GLU A 640 -12.72 -12.84 -20.27
N GLU A 641 -12.15 -11.73 -20.76
CA GLU A 641 -11.53 -10.66 -19.95
C GLU A 641 -12.39 -10.10 -18.79
#